data_AF-A0A8H4KMV5-F1
#
_entry.id   AF-A0A8H4KMV5-F1
#
_cell.length_a   1.000
_cell.length_b   1.000
_cell.length_c   1.000
_cell.angle_alpha   90.00
_cell.angle_beta   90.00
_cell.angle_gamma   90.00
#
_symmetry.space_group_name_H-M   'P 1'
#
loop_
_entity.id
_entity.type
_entity.pdbx_description
1 polymer ?
#
loop_
_entity_poly.entity_id
_entity_poly.type
_entity_poly.pdbx_seq_one_letter_code
_entity_poly.pdbx_strand_id
1 'polypeptide(L)'
;MQFMSQSMGWADHFILAMAPVGIITIIVSTIRVGGPSWLKAIIGRARENLAVAEADLMSSTSKEVCELWNGQEVVWCMDSSPVTEFICLLPESMEPGTNYAQLNIKTIGLLDALKEENRYLETYGELVTCILWQDSHISKDKSFWRSIRRKIQDDEQRESPNHTSPEIIIIRNTTAESPNISLNCHDQFGRRGLRVVAVVATILQLGVLIFCGFATYYPSMKYPKDDKSVQNYAFPCMATGTLTLVLGLLVCSHVIESSTEEERYKPGPGRRVRMVWLQKAQTVSDQHFGSFAIFPVEDRKIITTSRRASKLCDDVPVTMLATKASIERMASFSDFKAVIKGIDRIFGLKVIIGTFVSLCGFVVQFIGLRGVHWSASIAQLVSVLIMIGFRAWVCRGLAEPPRSIPLDSGFELDWFATTLGEIDRAPWHDRLAPLPNDETKEVFRNWTVQTGHQTSTYEISCDTEQEHGPMPENQAKGGRLSLEKKGLESQELERANNEDGDDAWLRTKGLPAKRSLRLLGQGTQALAQNLEWWMPSDGPSILKANETRQVRKDIEGHRIIGGDVHHQSITNTTGIAQESGNADAIFSENGDGEHVLLAAESYTPLKLLYAQGIFSSFMWAVAESLSGPMAGAAEIHSIDETSGADSWKSFALRNGHLSKIIQDIQNTGLGSTGDIYLSMIPPLGVENKLPHAEAIIQLAQHHAKTHERMGQLEEAGDIYLWLFQTVQVFPPESHVYVKTAGVLMLHLKYIDFIREMREFEEGYVDVAVRNFRTDSLKRHMNKLIQQDRSNSVPQRLTTLFQAQSRGLESARIQKGVSEKSKDIDLSRSLEQITSLGFTKLHYLCQGRTYQKDAISGYVKEDKDINCRDILDWTPLHYAAARSDSDNIFVMATVHQANVNALDTLDWTPLHYACLRGNAKNVVSLLRGRADVNAKGKNGIAPLHCAAMKGHKTVMSLLVEAGAAIDVLDGFQTTPLLWAASKGHKAVVEYLWPDASRKLRDDDGRTALHLATLANNPEVVELLLKQNPPAEKDAKDRNGQTPLYVAVVEDRQAIVELLIGEGADTEAKDLGGNTVLHWAVTADKENMARLLIKAGSDIEVRGADGHTILHWAVTVGNEDMVALLIELGADKEAKDPDGHTVLYWAVVI
;
A
#
# COMPACT_ATOMS: atom_id res chain seq x y z
N MET A 1 17.25 -32.69 3.78
CA MET A 1 17.74 -33.23 5.07
C MET A 1 17.94 -34.76 5.02
N GLN A 2 18.77 -35.27 4.10
CA GLN A 2 19.07 -36.72 3.99
C GLN A 2 20.51 -37.06 4.39
N PHE A 3 21.31 -36.03 4.73
CA PHE A 3 22.68 -36.13 5.26
C PHE A 3 22.74 -36.30 6.79
N MET A 4 21.61 -36.14 7.50
CA MET A 4 21.55 -36.20 8.98
C MET A 4 21.28 -37.60 9.55
N SER A 5 20.92 -38.59 8.72
CA SER A 5 20.56 -39.93 9.21
C SER A 5 21.74 -40.90 9.31
N GLN A 6 22.96 -40.49 8.93
CA GLN A 6 24.15 -41.34 8.94
C GLN A 6 25.33 -40.74 9.72
N SER A 7 25.08 -40.42 10.99
CA SER A 7 25.95 -40.66 12.17
C SER A 7 25.37 -39.84 13.33
N MET A 8 25.01 -40.49 14.43
CA MET A 8 24.74 -39.77 15.67
C MET A 8 25.57 -40.41 16.77
N GLY A 9 26.85 -40.06 16.80
CA GLY A 9 27.69 -40.22 17.98
C GLY A 9 27.54 -39.00 18.90
N TRP A 10 27.86 -39.16 20.19
CA TRP A 10 27.89 -38.06 21.17
C TRP A 10 28.73 -36.85 20.74
N ALA A 11 29.82 -37.05 19.98
CA ALA A 11 30.62 -35.96 19.41
C ALA A 11 29.86 -35.14 18.34
N ASP A 12 28.94 -35.76 17.59
CA ASP A 12 28.11 -35.06 16.61
C ASP A 12 27.13 -34.10 17.31
N HIS A 13 26.67 -34.41 18.53
CA HIS A 13 25.85 -33.48 19.33
C HIS A 13 26.62 -32.23 19.76
N PHE A 14 27.89 -32.38 20.15
CA PHE A 14 28.74 -31.22 20.43
C PHE A 14 28.98 -30.40 19.16
N ILE A 15 29.28 -31.04 18.02
CA ILE A 15 29.50 -30.37 16.73
C ILE A 15 28.23 -29.67 16.21
N LEU A 16 27.05 -30.27 16.40
CA LEU A 16 25.75 -29.66 16.05
C LEU A 16 25.38 -28.51 16.99
N ALA A 17 25.68 -28.62 18.30
CA ALA A 17 25.54 -27.53 19.27
C ALA A 17 26.49 -26.35 18.98
N MET A 18 27.55 -26.59 18.18
CA MET A 18 28.48 -25.56 17.73
C MET A 18 27.95 -24.69 16.59
N ALA A 19 26.84 -25.04 15.92
CA ALA A 19 26.21 -24.17 14.93
C ALA A 19 25.61 -22.98 15.70
N PRO A 20 26.32 -21.84 15.83
CA PRO A 20 25.92 -20.84 16.79
C PRO A 20 24.68 -20.20 16.21
N VAL A 21 23.63 -20.13 17.02
CA VAL A 21 22.50 -19.22 16.80
C VAL A 21 23.05 -17.86 16.32
N GLY A 22 24.15 -17.38 16.91
CA GLY A 22 24.84 -16.16 16.48
C GLY A 22 25.36 -16.09 15.03
N ILE A 23 25.88 -17.18 14.43
CA ILE A 23 26.32 -17.15 13.01
C ILE A 23 25.10 -17.02 12.10
N ILE A 24 24.06 -17.81 12.40
CA ILE A 24 22.80 -17.78 11.65
C ILE A 24 22.14 -16.42 11.82
N THR A 25 22.07 -15.88 13.04
CA THR A 25 21.56 -14.54 13.34
C THR A 25 22.32 -13.47 12.56
N ILE A 26 23.66 -13.48 12.55
CA ILE A 26 24.43 -12.47 11.79
C ILE A 26 24.16 -12.58 10.29
N ILE A 27 24.12 -13.79 9.72
CA ILE A 27 23.83 -14.01 8.30
C ILE A 27 22.41 -13.54 7.97
N VAL A 28 21.42 -13.95 8.76
CA VAL A 28 20.00 -13.59 8.57
C VAL A 28 19.80 -12.08 8.72
N SER A 29 20.35 -11.46 9.75
CA SER A 29 20.27 -10.00 9.94
C SER A 29 20.98 -9.25 8.82
N THR A 30 22.12 -9.72 8.31
CA THR A 30 22.79 -9.12 7.14
C THR A 30 21.90 -9.17 5.89
N ILE A 31 21.23 -10.30 5.65
CA ILE A 31 20.30 -10.47 4.52
C ILE A 31 19.08 -9.57 4.69
N ARG A 32 18.51 -9.47 5.90
CA ARG A 32 17.37 -8.60 6.20
C ARG A 32 17.72 -7.11 6.03
N VAL A 33 18.91 -6.69 6.48
CA VAL A 33 19.38 -5.29 6.37
C VAL A 33 19.71 -4.89 4.94
N GLY A 34 20.57 -5.65 4.24
CA GLY A 34 21.14 -5.23 2.94
C GLY A 34 20.86 -6.16 1.75
N GLY A 35 20.18 -7.29 1.98
CA GLY A 35 20.01 -8.32 0.96
C GLY A 35 19.05 -7.95 -0.19
N PRO A 36 19.29 -8.47 -1.40
CA PRO A 36 18.36 -8.33 -2.51
C PRO A 36 17.05 -9.08 -2.22
N SER A 37 15.95 -8.65 -2.84
CA SER A 37 14.60 -9.15 -2.54
C SER A 37 14.46 -10.67 -2.66
N TRP A 38 15.15 -11.30 -3.63
CA TRP A 38 15.14 -12.74 -3.80
C TRP A 38 15.84 -13.49 -2.65
N LEU A 39 16.91 -12.94 -2.08
CA LEU A 39 17.64 -13.56 -0.96
C LEU A 39 16.84 -13.45 0.34
N LYS A 40 16.09 -12.35 0.51
CA LYS A 40 15.13 -12.17 1.61
C LYS A 40 13.96 -13.17 1.53
N ALA A 41 13.50 -13.48 0.33
CA ALA A 41 12.42 -14.46 0.12
C ALA A 41 12.80 -15.89 0.55
N ILE A 42 14.07 -16.29 0.39
CA ILE A 42 14.57 -17.64 0.73
C ILE A 42 14.48 -17.95 2.24
N ILE A 43 14.56 -16.93 3.12
CA ILE A 43 14.49 -17.10 4.58
C ILE A 43 13.05 -17.40 5.06
N GLY A 44 12.07 -17.43 4.16
CA GLY A 44 10.74 -17.99 4.45
C GLY A 44 9.74 -17.03 5.11
N ARG A 45 10.10 -15.74 5.26
CA ARG A 45 9.19 -14.70 5.74
C ARG A 45 9.44 -13.39 5.00
N ALA A 46 9.06 -13.34 3.72
CA ALA A 46 9.24 -12.18 2.85
C ALA A 46 8.50 -10.89 3.31
N ARG A 47 7.76 -10.94 4.42
CA ARG A 47 6.95 -9.86 5.01
C ARG A 47 7.38 -9.41 6.41
N GLU A 48 8.44 -9.95 7.00
CA GLU A 48 8.94 -9.41 8.27
C GLU A 48 9.67 -8.08 8.04
N ASN A 49 9.26 -7.07 8.81
CA ASN A 49 9.82 -5.73 8.77
C ASN A 49 11.29 -5.72 9.22
N LEU A 50 12.04 -4.68 8.84
CA LEU A 50 13.45 -4.49 9.21
C LEU A 50 13.63 -4.56 10.74
N ALA A 51 12.57 -4.20 11.47
CA ALA A 51 12.40 -4.32 12.90
C ALA A 51 12.89 -5.64 13.51
N VAL A 52 12.58 -6.76 12.88
CA VAL A 52 12.93 -8.09 13.42
C VAL A 52 14.44 -8.29 13.42
N ALA A 53 15.14 -7.78 12.39
CA ALA A 53 16.60 -7.82 12.34
C ALA A 53 17.25 -6.91 13.38
N GLU A 54 16.63 -5.77 13.67
CA GLU A 54 17.09 -4.80 14.68
C GLU A 54 16.88 -5.34 16.10
N ALA A 55 15.74 -5.97 16.37
CA ALA A 55 15.46 -6.68 17.62
C ALA A 55 16.46 -7.84 17.84
N ASP A 56 16.72 -8.66 16.81
CA ASP A 56 17.69 -9.76 16.88
C ASP A 56 19.14 -9.27 17.14
N LEU A 57 19.47 -8.04 16.72
CA LEU A 57 20.78 -7.42 16.89
C LEU A 57 20.89 -6.55 18.15
N MET A 58 19.80 -6.39 18.92
CA MET A 58 19.71 -5.46 20.06
C MET A 58 20.07 -4.02 19.66
N SER A 59 19.46 -3.54 18.57
CA SER A 59 19.67 -2.21 18.02
C SER A 59 18.35 -1.46 17.91
N SER A 60 18.32 -0.18 18.27
CA SER A 60 17.18 0.73 18.04
C SER A 60 17.63 1.82 17.06
N THR A 61 17.49 1.58 15.77
CA THR A 61 17.98 2.52 14.72
C THR A 61 16.93 2.99 13.75
N SER A 62 15.71 2.44 13.84
CA SER A 62 14.56 2.76 12.98
C SER A 62 13.31 3.05 13.80
N LYS A 63 12.25 3.56 13.14
CA LYS A 63 10.92 3.75 13.76
C LYS A 63 10.18 2.45 14.07
N GLU A 64 10.69 1.31 13.62
CA GLU A 64 10.01 0.03 13.73
C GLU A 64 10.39 -0.74 15.02
N VAL A 65 11.46 -0.31 15.72
CA VAL A 65 11.87 -0.84 17.02
C VAL A 65 12.09 0.32 17.99
N CYS A 66 11.37 0.30 19.10
CA CYS A 66 11.50 1.30 20.15
C CYS A 66 12.02 0.69 21.45
N GLU A 67 12.66 1.53 22.26
CA GLU A 67 13.11 1.21 23.62
C GLU A 67 12.08 1.75 24.60
N LEU A 68 11.50 0.87 25.43
CA LEU A 68 10.48 1.20 26.42
C LEU A 68 10.88 0.72 27.81
N TRP A 69 10.49 1.46 28.83
CA TRP A 69 10.70 1.09 30.22
C TRP A 69 9.47 0.37 30.76
N ASN A 70 9.66 -0.88 31.22
CA ASN A 70 8.58 -1.70 31.80
C ASN A 70 8.42 -1.54 33.33
N GLY A 71 9.19 -0.65 33.96
CA GLY A 71 9.27 -0.49 35.42
C GLY A 71 10.51 -1.12 36.07
N GLN A 72 11.21 -2.01 35.36
CA GLN A 72 12.40 -2.70 35.87
C GLN A 72 13.60 -2.63 34.92
N GLU A 73 13.36 -2.75 33.62
CA GLU A 73 14.40 -2.72 32.59
C GLU A 73 13.91 -2.06 31.29
N VAL A 74 14.86 -1.69 30.43
CA VAL A 74 14.56 -1.20 29.08
C VAL A 74 14.34 -2.42 28.18
N VAL A 75 13.17 -2.50 27.56
CA VAL A 75 12.75 -3.57 26.66
C VAL A 75 12.63 -3.02 25.24
N TRP A 76 13.05 -3.82 24.26
CA TRP A 76 12.86 -3.52 22.84
C TRP A 76 11.53 -4.08 22.35
N CYS A 77 10.67 -3.21 21.82
CA CYS A 77 9.37 -3.58 21.28
C CYS A 77 9.28 -3.23 19.79
N MET A 78 8.54 -4.05 19.03
CA MET A 78 8.33 -3.85 17.60
C MET A 78 7.11 -2.96 17.36
N ASP A 79 7.27 -1.63 17.47
CA ASP A 79 6.27 -0.62 17.07
C ASP A 79 6.84 0.82 17.23
N SER A 80 6.02 1.81 16.89
CA SER A 80 6.27 3.23 17.11
C SER A 80 6.44 3.59 18.60
N SER A 81 7.37 4.52 18.87
CA SER A 81 7.79 4.93 20.21
C SER A 81 6.84 5.98 20.84
N PRO A 82 6.12 5.69 21.94
CA PRO A 82 5.45 6.70 22.78
C PRO A 82 6.41 7.55 23.63
N VAL A 83 7.71 7.54 23.33
CA VAL A 83 8.73 8.26 24.10
C VAL A 83 9.10 9.57 23.41
N THR A 84 9.03 10.68 24.15
CA THR A 84 9.50 11.99 23.69
C THR A 84 10.87 12.30 24.30
N GLU A 85 11.87 12.59 23.46
CA GLU A 85 13.23 12.94 23.85
C GLU A 85 13.44 14.45 24.00
N PHE A 86 14.04 14.86 25.12
CA PHE A 86 14.45 16.24 25.40
C PHE A 86 15.92 16.28 25.83
N ILE A 87 16.71 17.12 25.14
CA ILE A 87 18.10 17.44 25.50
C ILE A 87 18.09 18.77 26.26
N CYS A 88 18.41 18.75 27.54
CA CYS A 88 18.43 19.92 28.41
C CYS A 88 19.87 20.42 28.62
N LEU A 89 20.17 21.63 28.17
CA LEU A 89 21.44 22.31 28.43
C LEU A 89 21.30 23.24 29.64
N LEU A 90 22.04 22.93 30.69
CA LEU A 90 22.04 23.67 31.95
C LEU A 90 23.38 24.44 32.08
N PRO A 91 23.39 25.65 32.68
CA PRO A 91 24.63 26.38 32.96
C PRO A 91 25.53 25.60 33.95
N GLU A 92 26.85 25.60 33.72
CA GLU A 92 27.81 24.98 34.67
C GLU A 92 27.88 25.72 36.02
N SER A 93 27.53 27.01 36.06
CA SER A 93 27.53 27.85 37.26
C SER A 93 26.34 27.62 38.21
N MET A 94 25.52 26.59 37.95
CA MET A 94 24.32 26.30 38.70
C MET A 94 24.64 25.44 39.94
N GLU A 95 24.83 26.11 41.10
CA GLU A 95 25.08 25.46 42.39
C GLU A 95 23.76 25.06 43.09
N PRO A 96 23.70 23.89 43.77
CA PRO A 96 22.50 23.43 44.45
C PRO A 96 22.07 24.41 45.57
N GLY A 97 20.80 24.83 45.59
CA GLY A 97 20.24 25.67 46.65
C GLY A 97 20.31 27.18 46.39
N THR A 98 20.69 27.62 45.19
CA THR A 98 20.73 29.04 44.81
C THR A 98 19.39 29.46 44.23
N ASN A 99 18.72 30.46 44.82
CA ASN A 99 17.38 30.87 44.39
C ASN A 99 17.43 31.70 43.09
N TYR A 100 17.30 31.05 41.94
CA TYR A 100 17.26 31.71 40.62
C TYR A 100 15.85 32.24 40.35
N ALA A 101 15.51 33.42 40.88
CA ALA A 101 14.16 33.98 40.81
C ALA A 101 13.63 34.26 39.39
N GLN A 102 14.48 34.24 38.35
CA GLN A 102 14.11 34.38 36.94
C GLN A 102 15.06 33.56 36.05
N LEU A 103 14.76 32.29 35.83
CA LEU A 103 15.42 31.48 34.79
C LEU A 103 14.68 31.70 33.47
N ASN A 104 15.42 32.12 32.43
CA ASN A 104 14.85 32.18 31.08
C ASN A 104 14.99 30.79 30.43
N ILE A 105 13.87 30.19 30.06
CA ILE A 105 13.81 28.88 29.40
C ILE A 105 13.57 29.10 27.92
N LYS A 106 14.50 28.62 27.09
CA LYS A 106 14.43 28.73 25.64
C LYS A 106 14.32 27.35 25.01
N THR A 107 13.27 27.14 24.20
CA THR A 107 13.07 25.89 23.46
C THR A 107 13.51 26.07 22.01
N ILE A 108 14.38 25.17 21.52
CA ILE A 108 14.89 25.20 20.13
C ILE A 108 14.88 23.79 19.52
N GLY A 109 14.87 23.70 18.19
CA GLY A 109 15.07 22.44 17.48
C GLY A 109 16.55 22.03 17.42
N LEU A 110 16.83 20.74 17.25
CA LEU A 110 18.20 20.21 17.16
C LEU A 110 19.03 20.89 16.03
N LEU A 111 18.44 21.10 14.86
CA LEU A 111 19.12 21.76 13.72
C LEU A 111 19.50 23.21 14.01
N ASP A 112 18.68 23.93 14.77
CA ASP A 112 18.95 25.31 15.16
C ASP A 112 20.00 25.40 16.26
N ALA A 113 20.09 24.39 17.14
CA ALA A 113 21.11 24.28 18.17
C ALA A 113 22.53 24.05 17.60
N LEU A 114 22.61 23.47 16.40
CA LEU A 114 23.86 23.13 15.70
C LEU A 114 24.39 24.26 14.78
N LYS A 115 23.62 25.33 14.55
CA LYS A 115 24.06 26.46 13.72
C LYS A 115 25.29 27.15 14.34
N GLU A 116 26.27 27.49 13.50
CA GLU A 116 27.51 28.20 13.92
C GLU A 116 27.24 29.51 14.68
N GLU A 117 26.10 30.16 14.43
CA GLU A 117 25.67 31.40 15.11
C GLU A 117 25.26 31.20 16.57
N ASN A 118 24.83 29.98 16.95
CA ASN A 118 24.27 29.67 18.28
C ASN A 118 25.23 28.90 19.20
N ARG A 119 26.10 28.03 18.64
CA ARG A 119 27.11 27.21 19.36
C ARG A 119 26.58 26.47 20.61
N TYR A 120 25.31 26.08 20.66
CA TYR A 120 24.74 25.38 21.82
C TYR A 120 25.16 23.90 21.87
N LEU A 121 25.24 23.25 20.70
CA LEU A 121 25.80 21.92 20.51
C LEU A 121 26.86 21.97 19.40
N GLU A 122 27.95 21.24 19.57
CA GLU A 122 29.02 21.10 18.59
C GLU A 122 29.09 19.64 18.10
N THR A 123 29.17 19.44 16.78
CA THR A 123 29.33 18.10 16.22
C THR A 123 30.72 17.56 16.56
N TYR A 124 30.76 16.45 17.29
CA TYR A 124 31.99 15.80 17.72
C TYR A 124 32.53 14.90 16.60
N GLY A 125 33.59 15.35 15.91
CA GLY A 125 34.42 14.46 15.07
C GLY A 125 34.26 14.58 13.55
N GLU A 126 33.58 15.60 13.00
CA GLU A 126 33.43 15.78 11.55
C GLU A 126 34.75 15.94 10.78
N LEU A 127 35.84 16.34 11.44
CA LEU A 127 37.15 16.40 10.80
C LEU A 127 37.82 15.03 10.63
N VAL A 128 37.49 14.01 11.43
CA VAL A 128 38.16 12.71 11.33
C VAL A 128 37.48 11.80 10.31
N THR A 129 36.15 11.89 10.14
CA THR A 129 35.41 11.13 9.13
C THR A 129 35.66 11.66 7.72
N CYS A 130 35.75 12.97 7.50
CA CYS A 130 36.18 13.54 6.21
C CYS A 130 37.66 13.28 5.89
N ILE A 131 38.55 13.23 6.89
CA ILE A 131 39.98 12.89 6.72
C ILE A 131 40.20 11.37 6.57
N LEU A 132 39.33 10.50 7.10
CA LEU A 132 39.44 9.04 6.90
C LEU A 132 38.71 8.55 5.62
N TRP A 133 37.70 9.28 5.13
CA TRP A 133 37.19 9.11 3.77
C TRP A 133 38.22 9.46 2.68
N GLN A 134 39.31 10.14 3.06
CA GLN A 134 40.39 10.57 2.18
C GLN A 134 41.20 9.41 1.60
N ASP A 135 41.19 8.22 2.21
CA ASP A 135 42.04 7.11 1.82
C ASP A 135 41.44 6.15 0.78
N SER A 136 40.13 6.25 0.46
CA SER A 136 39.53 5.32 -0.51
C SER A 136 39.21 5.89 -1.89
N HIS A 137 38.72 7.13 -2.08
CA HIS A 137 38.40 7.58 -3.45
C HIS A 137 38.45 9.11 -3.69
N ILE A 138 39.37 9.51 -4.59
CA ILE A 138 39.29 10.62 -5.57
C ILE A 138 39.23 12.05 -5.01
N SER A 139 40.39 12.63 -4.68
CA SER A 139 40.72 14.04 -5.00
C SER A 139 42.22 14.33 -4.78
N LYS A 140 42.88 14.93 -5.79
CA LYS A 140 44.32 15.25 -5.79
C LYS A 140 44.64 16.66 -5.26
N ASP A 141 43.66 17.41 -4.78
CA ASP A 141 43.86 18.83 -4.48
C ASP A 141 44.34 19.09 -3.04
N LYS A 142 45.66 19.03 -2.85
CA LYS A 142 46.34 19.32 -1.57
C LYS A 142 46.20 20.79 -1.13
N SER A 143 45.72 21.70 -1.98
CA SER A 143 45.63 23.14 -1.69
C SER A 143 44.35 23.50 -0.92
N PHE A 144 43.23 22.85 -1.26
CA PHE A 144 41.92 22.99 -0.61
C PHE A 144 41.98 22.62 0.87
N TRP A 145 42.60 21.47 1.19
CA TRP A 145 42.74 20.97 2.56
C TRP A 145 43.68 21.80 3.44
N ARG A 146 44.67 22.49 2.85
CA ARG A 146 45.49 23.46 3.58
C ARG A 146 44.73 24.74 3.92
N SER A 147 43.78 25.14 3.09
CA SER A 147 42.92 26.31 3.32
C SER A 147 41.93 26.05 4.46
N ILE A 148 41.32 24.85 4.49
CA ILE A 148 40.46 24.40 5.59
C ILE A 148 41.28 24.28 6.90
N ARG A 149 42.48 23.71 6.85
CA ARG A 149 43.36 23.60 8.02
C ARG A 149 43.79 24.97 8.59
N ARG A 150 43.95 26.01 7.75
CA ARG A 150 44.17 27.39 8.23
C ARG A 150 42.91 27.99 8.85
N LYS A 151 41.74 27.80 8.25
CA LYS A 151 40.46 28.26 8.82
C LYS A 151 40.20 27.67 10.21
N ILE A 152 40.52 26.39 10.40
CA ILE A 152 40.41 25.71 11.70
C ILE A 152 41.37 26.31 12.73
N GLN A 153 42.59 26.66 12.31
CA GLN A 153 43.60 27.25 13.19
C GLN A 153 43.31 28.73 13.51
N ASP A 154 42.57 29.43 12.65
CA ASP A 154 42.08 30.80 12.88
C ASP A 154 40.79 30.83 13.73
N ASP A 155 39.93 29.80 13.69
CA ASP A 155 38.71 29.70 14.52
C ASP A 155 38.97 29.18 15.94
N GLU A 156 40.04 28.40 16.18
CA GLU A 156 40.52 28.06 17.54
C GLU A 156 41.03 29.29 18.34
N GLN A 157 41.28 30.42 17.67
CA GLN A 157 41.80 31.65 18.31
C GLN A 157 40.79 32.79 18.46
N ARG A 158 39.50 32.59 18.12
CA ARG A 158 38.46 33.60 18.33
C ARG A 158 37.87 33.52 19.73
N GLU A 159 38.13 34.55 20.54
CA GLU A 159 37.57 34.75 21.87
C GLU A 159 36.04 34.61 21.89
N SER A 160 35.57 33.90 22.91
CA SER A 160 34.18 33.50 23.17
C SER A 160 33.29 34.73 23.43
N PRO A 161 32.05 34.78 22.91
CA PRO A 161 31.11 35.81 23.35
C PRO A 161 30.74 35.57 24.82
N ASN A 162 30.96 36.58 25.66
CA ASN A 162 30.54 36.62 27.06
C ASN A 162 29.02 36.43 27.19
N HIS A 163 28.55 35.21 27.46
CA HIS A 163 27.16 34.96 27.85
C HIS A 163 27.01 35.06 29.37
N THR A 164 26.64 36.25 29.84
CA THR A 164 26.49 36.61 31.26
C THR A 164 25.07 36.39 31.83
N SER A 165 24.27 35.46 31.29
CA SER A 165 22.92 35.15 31.81
C SER A 165 22.66 33.63 31.93
N PRO A 166 22.08 33.15 33.05
CA PRO A 166 21.76 31.73 33.27
C PRO A 166 20.50 31.34 32.47
N GLU A 167 20.68 31.01 31.20
CA GLU A 167 19.61 30.55 30.31
C GLU A 167 19.59 29.03 30.20
N ILE A 168 18.45 28.40 30.50
CA ILE A 168 18.23 26.96 30.30
C ILE A 168 17.73 26.76 28.87
N ILE A 169 18.35 25.83 28.15
CA ILE A 169 17.97 25.55 26.76
C ILE A 169 17.45 24.13 26.66
N ILE A 170 16.23 24.00 26.14
CA ILE A 170 15.58 22.72 25.89
C ILE A 170 15.60 22.49 24.39
N ILE A 171 16.30 21.43 23.98
CA ILE A 171 16.44 21.04 22.60
C ILE A 171 15.52 19.85 22.36
N ARG A 172 14.57 20.00 21.44
CA ARG A 172 13.71 18.91 20.99
C ARG A 172 14.31 18.28 19.74
N ASN A 173 14.55 16.98 19.81
CA ASN A 173 15.03 16.20 18.67
C ASN A 173 13.83 15.62 17.90
N THR A 174 13.28 16.39 16.97
CA THR A 174 12.19 15.93 16.09
C THR A 174 12.68 15.09 14.91
N THR A 175 14.00 14.99 14.73
CA THR A 175 14.65 14.31 13.61
C THR A 175 15.06 12.87 13.93
N ALA A 176 15.14 12.50 15.21
CA ALA A 176 15.45 11.13 15.61
C ALA A 176 14.25 10.21 15.40
N GLU A 177 14.49 9.08 14.74
CA GLU A 177 13.49 8.04 14.47
C GLU A 177 13.23 7.14 15.69
N SER A 178 14.20 7.05 16.60
CA SER A 178 14.13 6.25 17.83
C SER A 178 14.85 6.98 18.97
N PRO A 179 14.41 6.82 20.23
CA PRO A 179 14.87 7.64 21.38
C PRO A 179 16.26 7.28 21.94
N ASN A 180 16.97 6.26 21.40
CA ASN A 180 18.33 5.84 21.78
C ASN A 180 18.63 5.92 23.31
N ILE A 181 17.73 5.39 24.15
CA ILE A 181 17.79 5.49 25.61
C ILE A 181 19.02 4.75 26.13
N SER A 182 19.20 3.49 25.71
CA SER A 182 20.31 2.62 26.14
C SER A 182 21.69 3.21 25.80
N LEU A 183 21.82 3.80 24.60
CA LEU A 183 23.07 4.41 24.11
C LEU A 183 23.46 5.67 24.91
N ASN A 184 22.48 6.49 25.30
CA ASN A 184 22.74 7.77 25.98
C ASN A 184 22.73 7.65 27.52
N CYS A 185 22.36 6.49 28.07
CA CYS A 185 22.53 6.23 29.50
C CYS A 185 24.00 6.07 29.93
N HIS A 186 24.95 5.90 28.99
CA HIS A 186 26.36 5.65 29.28
C HIS A 186 27.34 6.54 28.50
N ASP A 187 28.35 7.10 29.19
CA ASP A 187 29.31 8.05 28.58
C ASP A 187 30.46 7.40 27.78
N GLN A 188 30.65 6.08 27.85
CA GLN A 188 31.92 5.44 27.45
C GLN A 188 31.86 4.44 26.28
N PHE A 189 30.68 4.12 25.73
CA PHE A 189 30.60 3.13 24.67
C PHE A 189 30.84 3.72 23.27
N GLY A 190 32.12 3.76 22.89
CA GLY A 190 32.52 3.89 21.49
C GLY A 190 32.59 2.54 20.79
N ARG A 191 32.53 2.53 19.45
CA ARG A 191 32.75 1.34 18.60
C ARG A 191 34.07 0.60 18.84
N ARG A 192 35.01 1.21 19.59
CA ARG A 192 36.30 0.63 19.97
C ARG A 192 36.15 -0.64 20.83
N GLY A 193 35.20 -0.68 21.77
CA GLY A 193 34.99 -1.87 22.61
C GLY A 193 34.55 -3.09 21.80
N LEU A 194 33.60 -2.89 20.88
CA LEU A 194 33.12 -3.92 19.95
C LEU A 194 34.23 -4.43 19.00
N ARG A 195 35.09 -3.53 18.51
CA ARG A 195 36.24 -3.91 17.67
C ARG A 195 37.29 -4.70 18.45
N VAL A 196 37.52 -4.38 19.72
CA VAL A 196 38.41 -5.17 20.59
C VAL A 196 37.87 -6.59 20.78
N VAL A 197 36.57 -6.76 20.99
CA VAL A 197 35.93 -8.09 21.07
C VAL A 197 36.16 -8.88 19.78
N ALA A 198 35.99 -8.26 18.61
CA ALA A 198 36.24 -8.91 17.32
C ALA A 198 37.72 -9.32 17.14
N VAL A 199 38.67 -8.49 17.57
CA VAL A 199 40.11 -8.82 17.52
C VAL A 199 40.46 -9.96 18.48
N VAL A 200 39.91 -9.95 19.70
CA VAL A 200 40.09 -11.05 20.66
C VAL A 200 39.52 -12.35 20.09
N ALA A 201 38.36 -12.29 19.42
CA ALA A 201 37.75 -13.44 18.76
C ALA A 201 38.63 -14.06 17.67
N THR A 202 39.22 -13.22 16.82
CA THR A 202 40.10 -13.70 15.74
C THR A 202 41.39 -14.30 16.28
N ILE A 203 41.96 -13.71 17.33
CA ILE A 203 43.13 -14.26 18.03
C ILE A 203 42.80 -15.63 18.65
N LEU A 204 41.66 -15.73 19.33
CA LEU A 204 41.24 -16.98 19.97
C LEU A 204 40.99 -18.08 18.93
N GLN A 205 40.36 -17.74 17.80
CA GLN A 205 40.13 -18.67 16.69
C GLN A 205 41.42 -19.13 16.02
N LEU A 206 42.41 -18.24 15.87
CA LEU A 206 43.74 -18.60 15.41
C LEU A 206 44.45 -19.53 16.40
N GLY A 207 44.30 -19.28 17.70
CA GLY A 207 44.79 -20.15 18.77
C GLY A 207 44.20 -21.57 18.70
N VAL A 208 42.91 -21.71 18.45
CA VAL A 208 42.25 -23.01 18.25
C VAL A 208 42.81 -23.72 17.02
N LEU A 209 43.06 -23.02 15.91
CA LEU A 209 43.67 -23.62 14.71
C LEU A 209 45.10 -24.10 14.97
N ILE A 210 45.91 -23.33 15.69
CA ILE A 210 47.27 -23.71 16.08
C ILE A 210 47.24 -24.97 16.96
N PHE A 211 46.36 -24.99 17.97
CA PHE A 211 46.16 -26.17 18.83
C PHE A 211 45.77 -27.41 18.02
N CYS A 212 44.80 -27.29 17.11
CA CYS A 212 44.36 -28.39 16.26
C CYS A 212 45.47 -28.87 15.31
N GLY A 213 46.33 -27.97 14.85
CA GLY A 213 47.49 -28.30 14.00
C GLY A 213 48.51 -29.13 14.77
N PHE A 214 48.85 -28.73 15.99
CA PHE A 214 49.71 -29.52 16.88
C PHE A 214 49.09 -30.87 17.24
N ALA A 215 47.79 -30.90 17.55
CA ALA A 215 47.05 -32.12 17.86
C ALA A 215 46.97 -33.13 16.69
N THR A 216 47.14 -32.66 15.45
CA THR A 216 47.06 -33.50 14.24
C THR A 216 48.43 -33.95 13.74
N TYR A 217 49.41 -33.04 13.71
CA TYR A 217 50.71 -33.29 13.06
C TYR A 217 51.88 -33.52 14.01
N TYR A 218 51.82 -33.02 15.25
CA TYR A 218 52.97 -33.09 16.14
C TYR A 218 53.02 -34.44 16.90
N PRO A 219 54.09 -35.23 16.77
CA PRO A 219 54.13 -36.60 17.29
C PRO A 219 53.84 -36.75 18.79
N SER A 220 54.25 -35.75 19.60
CA SER A 220 54.10 -35.78 21.06
C SER A 220 52.67 -35.48 21.55
N MET A 221 51.80 -34.93 20.71
CA MET A 221 50.45 -34.46 21.06
C MET A 221 49.36 -35.03 20.11
N LYS A 222 49.69 -36.09 19.36
CA LYS A 222 48.83 -36.65 18.33
C LYS A 222 47.68 -37.46 18.94
N TYR A 223 46.44 -36.98 18.79
CA TYR A 223 45.26 -37.71 19.25
C TYR A 223 44.71 -38.60 18.12
N PRO A 224 44.65 -39.93 18.28
CA PRO A 224 44.01 -40.82 17.30
C PRO A 224 42.49 -40.68 17.36
N LYS A 225 41.81 -40.81 16.22
CA LYS A 225 40.35 -40.82 16.14
C LYS A 225 39.88 -42.26 15.97
N ASP A 226 39.12 -42.80 16.93
CA ASP A 226 38.62 -44.19 16.93
C ASP A 226 39.74 -45.23 16.66
N ASP A 227 40.87 -45.10 17.37
CA ASP A 227 42.10 -45.91 17.21
C ASP A 227 42.76 -45.86 15.82
N LYS A 228 42.35 -44.92 14.96
CA LYS A 228 42.93 -44.67 13.62
C LYS A 228 43.59 -43.30 13.55
N SER A 229 44.53 -43.14 12.61
CA SER A 229 45.12 -41.84 12.33
C SER A 229 44.07 -40.90 11.72
N VAL A 230 44.06 -39.64 12.18
CA VAL A 230 43.24 -38.55 11.61
C VAL A 230 43.41 -38.51 10.10
N GLN A 231 42.30 -38.33 9.37
CA GLN A 231 42.31 -38.30 7.90
C GLN A 231 43.10 -37.09 7.40
N ASN A 232 43.93 -37.28 6.37
CA ASN A 232 44.85 -36.24 5.87
C ASN A 232 44.14 -34.95 5.39
N TYR A 233 42.88 -35.04 4.99
CA TYR A 233 42.08 -33.87 4.57
C TYR A 233 41.44 -33.11 5.73
N ALA A 234 41.34 -33.71 6.92
CA ALA A 234 40.51 -33.21 8.01
C ALA A 234 40.96 -31.84 8.54
N PHE A 235 42.26 -31.71 8.88
CA PHE A 235 42.80 -30.45 9.37
C PHE A 235 42.88 -29.35 8.29
N PRO A 236 43.35 -29.61 7.05
CA PRO A 236 43.30 -28.62 5.99
C PRO A 236 41.89 -28.09 5.71
N CYS A 237 40.87 -28.96 5.65
CA CYS A 237 39.47 -28.54 5.52
C CYS A 237 38.98 -27.74 6.73
N MET A 238 39.32 -28.14 7.96
CA MET A 238 38.97 -27.39 9.17
C MET A 238 39.59 -25.98 9.16
N ALA A 239 40.89 -25.86 8.85
CA ALA A 239 41.61 -24.60 8.84
C ALA A 239 41.11 -23.65 7.76
N THR A 240 40.97 -24.16 6.52
CA THR A 240 40.43 -23.38 5.39
C THR A 240 39.00 -22.94 5.64
N GLY A 241 38.12 -23.86 6.06
CA GLY A 241 36.74 -23.53 6.39
C GLY A 241 36.60 -22.48 7.49
N THR A 242 37.42 -22.58 8.55
CA THR A 242 37.44 -21.61 9.65
C THR A 242 37.86 -20.21 9.17
N LEU A 243 38.93 -20.11 8.37
CA LEU A 243 39.40 -18.84 7.85
C LEU A 243 38.37 -18.19 6.90
N THR A 244 37.77 -19.00 6.03
CA THR A 244 36.72 -18.55 5.11
C THR A 244 35.48 -18.08 5.89
N LEU A 245 35.06 -18.80 6.92
CA LEU A 245 33.93 -18.43 7.77
C LEU A 245 34.18 -17.09 8.49
N VAL A 246 35.34 -16.92 9.12
CA VAL A 246 35.70 -15.67 9.82
C VAL A 246 35.72 -14.49 8.84
N LEU A 247 36.26 -14.67 7.64
CA LEU A 247 36.28 -13.63 6.61
C LEU A 247 34.87 -13.27 6.14
N GLY A 248 34.01 -14.27 5.91
CA GLY A 248 32.60 -14.05 5.56
C GLY A 248 31.84 -13.27 6.65
N LEU A 249 32.05 -13.65 7.93
CA LEU A 249 31.41 -12.98 9.06
C LEU A 249 31.90 -11.54 9.26
N LEU A 250 33.18 -11.25 8.99
CA LEU A 250 33.70 -9.88 9.00
C LEU A 250 33.06 -9.01 7.90
N VAL A 251 32.82 -9.58 6.72
CA VAL A 251 32.11 -8.89 5.62
C VAL A 251 30.65 -8.63 6.02
N CYS A 252 29.96 -9.62 6.59
CA CYS A 252 28.59 -9.47 7.11
C CYS A 252 28.51 -8.38 8.20
N SER A 253 29.44 -8.40 9.16
CA SER A 253 29.54 -7.38 10.21
C SER A 253 29.79 -5.99 9.64
N HIS A 254 30.63 -5.88 8.62
CA HIS A 254 30.91 -4.60 7.95
C HIS A 254 29.68 -4.06 7.23
N VAL A 255 28.88 -4.92 6.58
CA VAL A 255 27.61 -4.52 5.95
C VAL A 255 26.63 -3.96 6.99
N ILE A 256 26.47 -4.64 8.14
CA ILE A 256 25.61 -4.15 9.22
C ILE A 256 26.14 -2.81 9.75
N GLU A 257 27.44 -2.69 10.04
CA GLU A 257 28.04 -1.45 10.55
C GLU A 257 27.93 -0.29 9.54
N SER A 258 28.13 -0.56 8.25
CA SER A 258 28.03 0.46 7.20
C SER A 258 26.59 0.89 6.88
N SER A 259 25.59 0.15 7.37
CA SER A 259 24.19 0.59 7.33
C SER A 259 23.83 1.55 8.47
N THR A 260 24.65 1.65 9.54
CA THR A 260 24.40 2.50 10.72
C THR A 260 25.07 3.87 10.59
N GLU A 261 24.29 4.95 10.72
CA GLU A 261 24.79 6.31 10.89
C GLU A 261 24.70 6.71 12.35
N GLU A 262 25.84 7.05 12.96
CA GLU A 262 25.92 7.60 14.31
C GLU A 262 26.44 9.03 14.25
N GLU A 263 25.66 9.98 14.76
CA GLU A 263 26.09 11.36 14.97
C GLU A 263 26.33 11.60 16.47
N ARG A 264 27.38 12.37 16.79
CA ARG A 264 27.78 12.64 18.17
C ARG A 264 27.86 14.13 18.39
N TYR A 265 27.26 14.60 19.48
CA TYR A 265 27.23 16.02 19.83
C TYR A 265 27.87 16.25 21.20
N LYS A 266 28.60 17.35 21.32
CA LYS A 266 29.18 17.83 22.57
C LYS A 266 28.50 19.13 22.97
N PRO A 267 28.25 19.39 24.27
CA PRO A 267 27.80 20.71 24.70
C PRO A 267 28.81 21.80 24.36
N GLY A 268 28.30 22.97 24.01
CA GLY A 268 29.10 24.20 23.96
C GLY A 268 29.73 24.53 25.33
N PRO A 269 30.80 25.35 25.35
CA PRO A 269 31.56 25.64 26.57
C PRO A 269 30.69 26.26 27.68
N GLY A 270 30.89 25.83 28.94
CA GLY A 270 30.18 26.37 30.12
C GLY A 270 28.77 25.80 30.36
N ARG A 271 28.40 24.71 29.67
CA ARG A 271 27.08 24.07 29.80
C ARG A 271 27.20 22.56 30.04
N ARG A 272 26.37 22.03 30.95
CA ARG A 272 26.18 20.60 31.19
C ARG A 272 24.92 20.10 30.44
N VAL A 273 24.97 18.88 29.92
CA VAL A 273 23.85 18.25 29.17
C VAL A 273 23.15 17.21 30.03
N ARG A 274 21.82 17.21 29.96
CA ARG A 274 20.99 16.16 30.52
C ARG A 274 19.92 15.69 29.53
N MET A 275 19.75 14.37 29.44
CA MET A 275 18.70 13.75 28.62
C MET A 275 17.48 13.49 29.49
N VAL A 276 16.29 13.78 28.99
CA VAL A 276 15.01 13.41 29.63
C VAL A 276 14.12 12.78 28.59
N TRP A 277 13.61 11.58 28.89
CA TRP A 277 12.69 10.83 28.05
C TRP A 277 11.35 10.70 28.76
N LEU A 278 10.27 11.16 28.13
CA LEU A 278 8.91 11.04 28.65
C LEU A 278 8.17 9.94 27.91
N GLN A 279 7.90 8.83 28.59
CA GLN A 279 7.11 7.70 28.09
C GLN A 279 5.65 7.88 28.48
N LYS A 280 4.74 7.77 27.51
CA LYS A 280 3.28 7.77 27.75
C LYS A 280 2.75 6.36 27.97
N ALA A 281 1.68 6.25 28.75
CA ALA A 281 0.95 5.01 28.93
C ALA A 281 0.35 4.54 27.60
N GLN A 282 0.78 3.36 27.14
CA GLN A 282 0.33 2.77 25.88
C GLN A 282 0.53 1.26 25.89
N THR A 283 -0.36 0.55 25.20
CA THR A 283 -0.14 -0.86 24.86
C THR A 283 0.67 -0.95 23.57
N VAL A 284 1.83 -1.58 23.63
CA VAL A 284 2.74 -1.77 22.49
C VAL A 284 2.91 -3.27 22.28
N SER A 285 2.59 -3.73 21.06
CA SER A 285 2.37 -5.16 20.79
C SER A 285 1.31 -5.75 21.75
N ASP A 286 1.67 -6.75 22.56
CA ASP A 286 0.76 -7.41 23.53
C ASP A 286 1.03 -6.98 24.98
N GLN A 287 1.92 -6.00 25.21
CA GLN A 287 2.34 -5.58 26.55
C GLN A 287 1.85 -4.16 26.86
N HIS A 288 1.39 -3.95 28.09
CA HIS A 288 0.91 -2.65 28.56
C HIS A 288 2.03 -1.92 29.32
N PHE A 289 2.34 -0.69 28.90
CA PHE A 289 3.34 0.17 29.51
C PHE A 289 2.67 1.37 30.19
N GLY A 290 3.14 1.72 31.39
CA GLY A 290 2.71 2.92 32.13
C GLY A 290 3.45 4.18 31.69
N SER A 291 3.03 5.33 32.23
CA SER A 291 3.70 6.61 32.01
C SER A 291 4.91 6.76 32.94
N PHE A 292 6.06 7.14 32.38
CA PHE A 292 7.32 7.29 33.12
C PHE A 292 8.16 8.46 32.60
N ALA A 293 8.82 9.18 33.51
CA ALA A 293 9.97 10.02 33.18
C ALA A 293 11.26 9.22 33.39
N ILE A 294 12.09 9.12 32.36
CA ILE A 294 13.34 8.36 32.35
C ILE A 294 14.51 9.32 32.09
N PHE A 295 15.59 9.18 32.84
CA PHE A 295 16.78 10.05 32.70
C PHE A 295 18.07 9.35 33.18
N PRO A 296 19.25 9.73 32.64
CA PRO A 296 20.52 9.16 33.05
C PRO A 296 20.90 9.63 34.47
N VAL A 297 21.69 8.82 35.17
CA VAL A 297 22.15 9.09 36.55
C VAL A 297 23.14 10.27 36.61
N GLU A 298 23.96 10.44 35.57
CA GLU A 298 25.00 11.47 35.51
C GLU A 298 24.81 12.39 34.29
N ASP A 299 25.45 13.56 34.31
CA ASP A 299 25.47 14.48 33.18
C ASP A 299 26.16 13.83 31.97
N ARG A 300 25.71 14.17 30.75
CA ARG A 300 26.24 13.57 29.53
C ARG A 300 27.38 14.40 28.98
N LYS A 301 28.52 13.75 28.72
CA LYS A 301 29.67 14.41 28.06
C LYS A 301 29.50 14.45 26.54
N ILE A 302 28.84 13.44 25.99
CA ILE A 302 28.60 13.27 24.56
C ILE A 302 27.18 12.70 24.40
N ILE A 303 26.39 13.33 23.54
CA ILE A 303 25.08 12.81 23.09
C ILE A 303 25.33 12.03 21.81
N THR A 304 24.81 10.81 21.71
CA THR A 304 24.93 9.98 20.51
C THR A 304 23.54 9.70 19.94
N THR A 305 23.29 10.11 18.71
CA THR A 305 22.09 9.71 17.96
C THR A 305 22.49 8.65 16.95
N SER A 306 21.73 7.56 16.90
CA SER A 306 22.00 6.44 15.99
C SER A 306 20.77 6.20 15.14
N ARG A 307 20.94 6.25 13.82
CA ARG A 307 19.87 6.01 12.85
C ARG A 307 20.30 5.02 11.78
N ARG A 308 19.32 4.47 11.07
CA ARG A 308 19.62 3.75 9.84
C ARG A 308 19.99 4.74 8.76
N ALA A 309 21.11 4.49 8.08
CA ALA A 309 21.41 5.13 6.81
C ALA A 309 20.19 4.88 5.92
N SER A 310 19.43 5.93 5.64
CA SER A 310 18.29 5.80 4.74
C SER A 310 18.83 5.22 3.44
N LYS A 311 18.10 4.28 2.83
CA LYS A 311 18.41 3.90 1.45
C LYS A 311 18.43 5.21 0.66
N LEU A 312 19.61 5.56 0.15
CA LEU A 312 19.92 6.93 -0.22
C LEU A 312 18.86 7.49 -1.18
N CYS A 313 18.33 8.65 -0.82
CA CYS A 313 17.18 9.37 -1.37
C CYS A 313 15.82 8.93 -0.80
N ASP A 314 15.33 9.69 0.19
CA ASP A 314 14.04 10.37 0.04
C ASP A 314 13.88 11.58 0.98
N ASP A 315 14.62 11.70 2.09
CA ASP A 315 14.48 12.86 3.01
C ASP A 315 15.82 13.42 3.54
N VAL A 316 16.62 14.10 2.69
CA VAL A 316 17.70 14.97 3.19
C VAL A 316 17.34 16.42 2.90
N PRO A 317 17.11 17.27 3.91
CA PRO A 317 17.07 18.70 3.73
C PRO A 317 18.44 19.17 3.24
N VAL A 318 18.50 19.72 2.03
CA VAL A 318 19.71 20.28 1.39
C VAL A 318 20.33 21.46 2.19
N THR A 319 19.72 21.82 3.32
CA THR A 319 20.11 22.94 4.19
C THR A 319 21.36 22.68 5.05
N MET A 320 21.86 21.44 5.16
CA MET A 320 23.07 21.14 5.94
C MET A 320 24.39 21.14 5.13
N LEU A 321 24.35 21.28 3.80
CA LEU A 321 25.57 21.53 3.01
C LEU A 321 25.82 23.04 2.88
N ALA A 322 26.22 23.64 4.00
CA ALA A 322 26.69 25.02 4.03
C ALA A 322 28.03 25.13 3.28
N THR A 323 27.96 25.41 1.97
CA THR A 323 28.71 26.49 1.29
C THR A 323 28.36 26.45 -0.20
N LYS A 324 27.64 27.49 -0.63
CA LYS A 324 27.19 27.77 -2.00
C LYS A 324 28.29 27.60 -3.08
N ALA A 325 29.57 27.72 -2.70
CA ALA A 325 30.72 27.67 -3.61
C ALA A 325 31.24 26.25 -3.95
N SER A 326 30.80 25.22 -3.24
CA SER A 326 31.28 23.84 -3.43
C SER A 326 30.39 23.03 -4.40
N ILE A 327 29.11 23.39 -4.51
CA ILE A 327 28.11 22.74 -5.37
C ILE A 327 28.29 23.16 -6.84
N GLU A 328 28.72 24.39 -7.09
CA GLU A 328 28.94 24.89 -8.46
C GLU A 328 30.15 24.23 -9.17
N ARG A 329 31.01 23.52 -8.44
CA ARG A 329 32.18 22.81 -9.01
C ARG A 329 31.99 21.31 -9.22
N MET A 330 30.91 20.72 -8.74
CA MET A 330 30.56 19.32 -9.05
C MET A 330 29.66 19.30 -10.29
N ALA A 331 30.26 19.03 -11.44
CA ALA A 331 29.56 18.78 -12.68
C ALA A 331 28.52 17.66 -12.50
N SER A 332 27.31 17.94 -13.00
CA SER A 332 26.17 17.04 -13.20
C SER A 332 25.69 16.16 -12.04
N PHE A 333 24.48 16.50 -11.55
CA PHE A 333 23.66 15.69 -10.64
C PHE A 333 23.39 14.26 -11.15
N SER A 334 23.56 13.99 -12.46
CA SER A 334 23.44 12.63 -13.05
C SER A 334 24.56 11.69 -12.62
N ASP A 335 25.78 12.19 -12.48
CA ASP A 335 26.96 11.38 -12.16
C ASP A 335 26.95 10.99 -10.68
N PHE A 336 26.45 11.88 -9.82
CA PHE A 336 26.21 11.58 -8.41
C PHE A 336 25.18 10.46 -8.24
N LYS A 337 24.05 10.50 -8.97
CA LYS A 337 23.01 9.45 -8.91
C LYS A 337 23.48 8.11 -9.52
N ALA A 338 24.37 8.15 -10.51
CA ALA A 338 25.01 6.95 -11.07
C ALA A 338 26.04 6.34 -10.10
N VAL A 339 26.81 7.17 -9.40
CA VAL A 339 27.72 6.76 -8.32
C VAL A 339 26.93 6.14 -7.16
N ILE A 340 25.81 6.74 -6.74
CA ILE A 340 24.93 6.19 -5.70
C ILE A 340 24.35 4.82 -6.13
N LYS A 341 23.87 4.70 -7.37
CA LYS A 341 23.38 3.41 -7.90
C LYS A 341 24.51 2.36 -8.02
N GLY A 342 25.74 2.80 -8.26
CA GLY A 342 26.94 1.97 -8.20
C GLY A 342 27.26 1.50 -6.77
N ILE A 343 27.12 2.40 -5.79
CA ILE A 343 27.32 2.12 -4.36
C ILE A 343 26.27 1.11 -3.86
N ASP A 344 25.01 1.22 -4.24
CA ASP A 344 23.95 0.25 -3.89
C ASP A 344 24.21 -1.14 -4.47
N ARG A 345 24.71 -1.22 -5.71
CA ARG A 345 25.13 -2.50 -6.32
C ARG A 345 26.33 -3.10 -5.59
N ILE A 346 27.31 -2.28 -5.22
CA ILE A 346 28.47 -2.73 -4.44
C ILE A 346 28.02 -3.21 -3.04
N PHE A 347 27.07 -2.53 -2.42
CA PHE A 347 26.51 -2.89 -1.12
C PHE A 347 25.77 -4.23 -1.17
N GLY A 348 24.86 -4.41 -2.14
CA GLY A 348 24.16 -5.68 -2.37
C GLY A 348 25.12 -6.83 -2.71
N LEU A 349 26.19 -6.55 -3.48
CA LEU A 349 27.21 -7.54 -3.79
C LEU A 349 28.00 -7.98 -2.55
N LYS A 350 28.35 -7.04 -1.65
CA LYS A 350 29.00 -7.37 -0.37
C LYS A 350 28.13 -8.30 0.49
N VAL A 351 26.81 -8.12 0.49
CA VAL A 351 25.87 -8.99 1.22
C VAL A 351 25.88 -10.41 0.63
N ILE A 352 25.77 -10.53 -0.69
CA ILE A 352 25.79 -11.85 -1.38
C ILE A 352 27.11 -12.56 -1.11
N ILE A 353 28.24 -11.85 -1.27
CA ILE A 353 29.58 -12.42 -1.03
C ILE A 353 29.72 -12.84 0.43
N GLY A 354 29.41 -11.97 1.40
CA GLY A 354 29.58 -12.28 2.82
C GLY A 354 28.75 -13.48 3.27
N THR A 355 27.49 -13.55 2.84
CA THR A 355 26.57 -14.64 3.20
C THR A 355 26.98 -15.97 2.57
N PHE A 356 27.32 -15.98 1.27
CA PHE A 356 27.79 -17.17 0.58
C PHE A 356 29.12 -17.68 1.13
N VAL A 357 30.09 -16.79 1.31
CA VAL A 357 31.41 -17.12 1.88
C VAL A 357 31.28 -17.68 3.29
N SER A 358 30.41 -17.11 4.13
CA SER A 358 30.16 -17.62 5.49
C SER A 358 29.55 -19.02 5.46
N LEU A 359 28.55 -19.26 4.60
CA LEU A 359 27.88 -20.56 4.51
C LEU A 359 28.82 -21.65 3.98
N CYS A 360 29.59 -21.35 2.92
CA CYS A 360 30.61 -22.25 2.39
C CYS A 360 31.70 -22.55 3.42
N GLY A 361 32.19 -21.52 4.12
CA GLY A 361 33.18 -21.67 5.19
C GLY A 361 32.68 -22.60 6.31
N PHE A 362 31.43 -22.41 6.76
CA PHE A 362 30.81 -23.26 7.78
C PHE A 362 30.71 -24.72 7.34
N VAL A 363 30.24 -25.00 6.12
CA VAL A 363 30.12 -26.38 5.61
C VAL A 363 31.50 -27.05 5.50
N VAL A 364 32.51 -26.35 4.98
CA VAL A 364 33.87 -26.87 4.85
C VAL A 364 34.50 -27.11 6.22
N GLN A 365 34.29 -26.20 7.17
CA GLN A 365 34.75 -26.35 8.56
C GLN A 365 34.09 -27.56 9.23
N PHE A 366 32.80 -27.77 9.01
CA PHE A 366 32.04 -28.90 9.55
C PHE A 366 32.58 -30.25 9.03
N ILE A 367 32.87 -30.35 7.73
CA ILE A 367 33.48 -31.54 7.13
C ILE A 367 34.86 -31.82 7.75
N GLY A 368 35.65 -30.77 7.97
CA GLY A 368 36.96 -30.86 8.62
C GLY A 368 36.87 -31.34 10.07
N LEU A 369 36.02 -30.71 10.88
CA LEU A 369 35.79 -31.08 12.28
C LEU A 369 35.32 -32.52 12.43
N ARG A 370 34.46 -33.01 11.54
CA ARG A 370 34.03 -34.41 11.51
C ARG A 370 35.21 -35.36 11.27
N GLY A 371 36.29 -34.92 10.61
CA GLY A 371 37.47 -35.75 10.35
C GLY A 371 38.51 -35.75 11.48
N VAL A 372 38.44 -34.83 12.45
CA VAL A 372 39.41 -34.66 13.55
C VAL A 372 38.92 -35.33 14.85
N HIS A 373 39.81 -35.55 15.81
CA HIS A 373 39.47 -36.01 17.16
C HIS A 373 38.56 -35.00 17.90
N TRP A 374 37.69 -35.48 18.78
CA TRP A 374 36.69 -34.67 19.50
C TRP A 374 37.28 -33.56 20.38
N SER A 375 38.58 -33.65 20.72
CA SER A 375 39.31 -32.57 21.42
C SER A 375 39.32 -31.25 20.65
N ALA A 376 39.30 -31.29 19.30
CA ALA A 376 39.18 -30.10 18.47
C ALA A 376 37.82 -29.41 18.64
N SER A 377 36.74 -30.18 18.69
CA SER A 377 35.38 -29.67 18.93
C SER A 377 35.22 -29.08 20.33
N ILE A 378 35.86 -29.68 21.35
CA ILE A 378 35.87 -29.10 22.70
C ILE A 378 36.68 -27.82 22.77
N ALA A 379 37.87 -27.76 22.15
CA ALA A 379 38.67 -26.54 22.10
C ALA A 379 37.91 -25.39 21.42
N GLN A 380 37.18 -25.70 20.34
CA GLN A 380 36.29 -24.76 19.68
C GLN A 380 35.14 -24.33 20.60
N LEU A 381 34.53 -25.27 21.36
CA LEU A 381 33.40 -24.96 22.25
C LEU A 381 33.84 -24.05 23.42
N VAL A 382 35.00 -24.34 24.00
CA VAL A 382 35.61 -23.50 25.05
C VAL A 382 35.90 -22.10 24.51
N SER A 383 36.43 -21.99 23.29
CA SER A 383 36.64 -20.70 22.61
C SER A 383 35.32 -19.91 22.47
N VAL A 384 34.25 -20.56 22.03
CA VAL A 384 32.92 -19.94 21.91
C VAL A 384 32.39 -19.49 23.27
N LEU A 385 32.54 -20.30 24.33
CA LEU A 385 32.10 -19.92 25.68
C LEU A 385 32.89 -18.75 26.26
N ILE A 386 34.22 -18.73 26.07
CA ILE A 386 35.08 -17.59 26.44
C ILE A 386 34.63 -16.33 25.71
N MET A 387 34.31 -16.44 24.41
CA MET A 387 33.79 -15.32 23.63
C MET A 387 32.43 -14.81 24.10
N ILE A 388 31.52 -15.71 24.49
CA ILE A 388 30.22 -15.34 25.07
C ILE A 388 30.43 -14.59 26.40
N GLY A 389 31.31 -15.11 27.27
CA GLY A 389 31.65 -14.45 28.54
C GLY A 389 32.30 -13.08 28.34
N PHE A 390 33.24 -12.97 27.40
CA PHE A 390 33.90 -11.69 27.08
C PHE A 390 32.92 -10.68 26.46
N ARG A 391 32.03 -11.13 25.57
CA ARG A 391 30.95 -10.30 25.03
C ARG A 391 30.01 -9.82 26.14
N ALA A 392 29.58 -10.72 27.03
CA ALA A 392 28.73 -10.37 28.16
C ALA A 392 29.43 -9.38 29.12
N TRP A 393 30.74 -9.54 29.34
CA TRP A 393 31.53 -8.62 30.16
C TRP A 393 31.63 -7.22 29.54
N VAL A 394 31.90 -7.14 28.23
CA VAL A 394 31.91 -5.85 27.50
C VAL A 394 30.51 -5.24 27.43
N CYS A 395 29.44 -6.04 27.31
CA CYS A 395 28.06 -5.55 27.28
C CYS A 395 27.47 -5.29 28.68
N ARG A 396 28.11 -5.71 29.77
CA ARG A 396 27.61 -5.54 31.15
C ARG A 396 27.34 -4.07 31.49
N GLY A 397 28.12 -3.15 30.93
CA GLY A 397 27.94 -1.72 31.10
C GLY A 397 26.70 -1.13 30.41
N LEU A 398 26.01 -1.88 29.54
CA LEU A 398 24.74 -1.48 28.90
C LEU A 398 23.50 -1.93 29.67
N ALA A 399 23.68 -2.68 30.78
CA ALA A 399 22.61 -3.30 31.56
C ALA A 399 22.35 -2.60 32.90
N GLU A 400 22.98 -1.44 33.16
CA GLU A 400 22.66 -0.63 34.33
C GLU A 400 21.39 0.18 34.05
N PRO A 401 20.33 0.05 34.86
CA PRO A 401 19.05 0.67 34.58
C PRO A 401 19.12 2.21 34.71
N PRO A 402 18.46 2.97 33.82
CA PRO A 402 18.26 4.40 34.00
C PRO A 402 17.43 4.69 35.26
N ARG A 403 17.49 5.93 35.76
CA ARG A 403 16.51 6.38 36.77
C ARG A 403 15.18 6.63 36.10
N SER A 404 14.11 6.16 36.73
CA SER A 404 12.74 6.33 36.25
C SER A 404 11.82 6.78 37.38
N ILE A 405 10.82 7.60 37.07
CA ILE A 405 9.75 8.00 37.99
C ILE A 405 8.41 7.71 37.32
N PRO A 406 7.48 6.99 37.99
CA PRO A 406 6.13 6.79 37.47
C PRO A 406 5.38 8.13 37.45
N LEU A 407 4.62 8.37 36.39
CA LEU A 407 3.83 9.59 36.19
C LEU A 407 2.35 9.24 36.04
N ASP A 408 1.50 10.22 36.33
CA ASP A 408 0.08 10.13 35.99
C ASP A 408 -0.12 10.21 34.47
N SER A 409 -0.90 9.26 33.95
CA SER A 409 -1.17 9.15 32.52
C SER A 409 -1.87 10.41 31.99
N GLY A 410 -1.28 11.02 30.95
CA GLY A 410 -1.82 12.21 30.29
C GLY A 410 -1.24 13.53 30.78
N PHE A 411 -0.47 13.54 31.87
CA PHE A 411 0.15 14.74 32.47
C PHE A 411 1.67 14.75 32.35
N GLU A 412 2.27 13.98 31.43
CA GLU A 412 3.73 13.81 31.39
C GLU A 412 4.47 15.11 31.01
N LEU A 413 3.90 15.89 30.09
CA LEU A 413 4.45 17.19 29.71
C LEU A 413 4.23 18.25 30.79
N ASP A 414 3.12 18.18 31.52
CA ASP A 414 2.82 19.08 32.62
C ASP A 414 3.78 18.85 33.80
N TRP A 415 4.09 17.59 34.08
CA TRP A 415 5.15 17.20 35.03
C TRP A 415 6.53 17.74 34.60
N PHE A 416 6.87 17.62 33.31
CA PHE A 416 8.15 18.13 32.83
C PHE A 416 8.25 19.65 32.93
N ALA A 417 7.17 20.36 32.56
CA ALA A 417 7.09 21.82 32.67
C ALA A 417 7.20 22.29 34.13
N THR A 418 6.46 21.65 35.06
CA THR A 418 6.53 21.95 36.50
C THR A 418 7.92 21.69 37.08
N THR A 419 8.55 20.58 36.68
CA THR A 419 9.92 20.23 37.09
C THR A 419 10.97 21.24 36.61
N LEU A 420 10.77 21.85 35.44
CA LEU A 420 11.68 22.89 34.91
C LEU A 420 11.55 24.23 35.63
N GLY A 421 10.37 24.56 36.14
CA GLY A 421 10.20 25.76 36.98
C GLY A 421 10.73 25.59 38.41
N GLU A 422 10.80 24.36 38.91
CA GLU A 422 11.45 24.01 40.18
C GLU A 422 12.74 23.20 39.96
N ILE A 423 13.62 23.66 39.08
CA ILE A 423 14.78 22.87 38.64
C ILE A 423 15.77 22.50 39.76
N ASP A 424 15.80 23.26 40.85
CA ASP A 424 16.60 22.97 42.05
C ASP A 424 16.11 21.70 42.79
N ARG A 425 14.85 21.33 42.61
CA ARG A 425 14.22 20.11 43.15
C ARG A 425 14.04 19.02 42.11
N ALA A 426 14.54 19.25 40.90
CA ALA A 426 14.34 18.28 39.84
C ALA A 426 14.97 16.93 40.24
N PRO A 427 14.29 15.79 40.02
CA PRO A 427 14.70 14.50 40.56
C PRO A 427 16.06 14.01 40.06
N TRP A 428 16.53 14.61 38.97
CA TRP A 428 17.84 14.34 38.40
C TRP A 428 18.97 15.15 39.06
N HIS A 429 18.70 16.19 39.84
CA HIS A 429 19.71 17.13 40.36
C HIS A 429 20.42 16.63 41.63
N ASP A 430 19.78 15.75 42.41
CA ASP A 430 20.34 15.26 43.68
C ASP A 430 21.12 13.94 43.53
N ARG A 431 22.38 13.98 43.98
CA ARG A 431 23.22 12.78 44.07
C ARG A 431 22.82 11.83 45.20
N LEU A 432 21.95 12.21 46.16
CA LEU A 432 21.67 11.38 47.35
C LEU A 432 20.27 11.57 48.02
N ALA A 433 19.23 12.06 47.34
CA ALA A 433 17.89 12.15 47.98
C ALA A 433 17.04 10.88 47.75
N PRO A 434 16.41 10.29 48.79
CA PRO A 434 15.42 9.24 48.61
C PRO A 434 14.17 9.79 47.89
N LEU A 435 13.51 8.95 47.10
CA LEU A 435 12.26 9.27 46.41
C LEU A 435 11.27 9.94 47.39
N PRO A 436 10.53 10.99 46.98
CA PRO A 436 9.60 11.67 47.86
C PRO A 436 8.53 10.69 48.35
N ASN A 437 8.41 10.54 49.66
CA ASN A 437 7.22 9.94 50.27
C ASN A 437 6.05 10.91 50.10
N ASP A 438 4.86 10.31 49.97
CA ASP A 438 3.52 10.81 49.64
C ASP A 438 2.95 12.03 50.41
N GLU A 439 3.76 12.85 51.06
CA GLU A 439 3.26 13.95 51.90
C GLU A 439 4.14 15.20 51.82
N THR A 440 4.03 15.97 50.73
CA THR A 440 4.37 17.41 50.77
C THR A 440 3.35 18.23 50.00
N LYS A 441 2.59 19.03 50.76
CA LYS A 441 1.66 20.06 50.26
C LYS A 441 2.36 21.00 49.26
N GLU A 442 1.87 21.00 48.02
CA GLU A 442 2.33 21.88 46.96
C GLU A 442 1.86 23.32 47.19
N VAL A 443 2.78 24.27 47.07
CA VAL A 443 2.50 25.71 46.97
C VAL A 443 2.78 26.10 45.53
N PHE A 444 1.74 26.18 44.70
CA PHE A 444 1.88 26.58 43.30
C PHE A 444 2.10 28.10 43.18
N ARG A 445 3.13 28.51 42.44
CA ARG A 445 3.32 29.90 41.95
C ARG A 445 2.80 30.03 40.53
N ASN A 446 2.29 31.21 40.17
CA ASN A 446 1.73 31.52 38.86
C ASN A 446 2.74 31.32 37.71
N TRP A 447 2.29 30.73 36.60
CA TRP A 447 3.10 30.46 35.41
C TRP A 447 2.71 31.38 34.25
N THR A 448 3.71 31.88 33.52
CA THR A 448 3.55 32.59 32.23
C THR A 448 4.29 31.83 31.16
N VAL A 449 3.60 31.40 30.10
CA VAL A 449 4.21 30.75 28.93
C VAL A 449 4.25 31.74 27.77
N GLN A 450 5.44 31.95 27.19
CA GLN A 450 5.62 32.71 25.96
C GLN A 450 5.84 31.76 24.78
N THR A 451 4.93 31.78 23.81
CA THR A 451 5.10 31.11 22.51
C THR A 451 5.05 32.15 21.40
N GLY A 452 6.20 32.41 20.76
CA GLY A 452 6.30 33.46 19.74
C GLY A 452 6.11 34.87 20.32
N HIS A 453 5.32 35.72 19.66
CA HIS A 453 5.08 37.13 20.06
C HIS A 453 3.90 37.36 21.03
N GLN A 454 3.33 36.31 21.62
CA GLN A 454 2.25 36.45 22.61
C GLN A 454 2.62 35.82 23.95
N THR A 455 2.27 36.55 25.02
CA THR A 455 2.47 36.14 26.42
C THR A 455 1.09 35.85 27.00
N SER A 456 0.84 34.63 27.45
CA SER A 456 -0.43 34.25 28.09
C SER A 456 -0.16 33.77 29.51
N THR A 457 -0.87 34.35 30.47
CA THR A 457 -0.82 34.01 31.90
C THR A 457 -2.05 33.20 32.25
N TYR A 458 -1.89 32.04 32.90
CA TYR A 458 -3.02 31.21 33.35
C TYR A 458 -2.99 31.09 34.88
N GLU A 459 -4.14 31.37 35.52
CA GLU A 459 -4.39 31.07 36.93
C GLU A 459 -5.21 29.78 37.03
N ILE A 460 -4.76 28.83 37.84
CA ILE A 460 -5.50 27.61 38.17
C ILE A 460 -6.06 27.79 39.58
N SER A 461 -7.38 27.92 39.71
CA SER A 461 -8.09 27.84 40.99
C SER A 461 -8.80 26.49 41.08
N CYS A 462 -8.36 25.62 41.98
CA CYS A 462 -9.14 24.44 42.38
C CYS A 462 -9.84 24.74 43.70
N ASP A 463 -11.18 24.78 43.68
CA ASP A 463 -11.99 24.77 44.89
C ASP A 463 -11.88 23.38 45.54
N THR A 464 -11.28 23.32 46.73
CA THR A 464 -11.20 22.12 47.56
C THR A 464 -12.48 21.94 48.36
N GLU A 465 -13.30 20.93 48.03
CA GLU A 465 -14.29 20.39 48.96
C GLU A 465 -13.62 19.38 49.91
N GLN A 466 -14.00 19.47 51.17
CA GLN A 466 -13.42 18.77 52.32
C GLN A 466 -13.81 17.29 52.35
N GLU A 467 -12.84 16.38 52.33
CA GLU A 467 -13.02 15.02 52.85
C GLU A 467 -12.29 14.85 54.19
N HIS A 468 -13.05 14.39 55.18
CA HIS A 468 -12.59 14.06 56.53
C HIS A 468 -11.71 12.80 56.55
N GLY A 469 -10.60 12.88 57.27
CA GLY A 469 -9.56 11.84 57.35
C GLY A 469 -9.96 10.55 58.09
N PRO A 470 -9.06 9.53 58.08
CA PRO A 470 -9.37 8.18 58.53
C PRO A 470 -8.80 7.83 59.92
N MET A 471 -9.44 6.87 60.60
CA MET A 471 -8.85 5.75 61.41
C MET A 471 -9.92 5.11 62.34
N PRO A 472 -9.75 3.88 62.89
CA PRO A 472 -8.80 2.80 62.59
C PRO A 472 -9.43 1.38 62.49
N GLU A 473 -8.59 0.39 62.19
CA GLU A 473 -8.85 -1.06 62.20
C GLU A 473 -9.36 -1.63 63.55
N ASN A 474 -10.30 -2.58 63.52
CA ASN A 474 -10.11 -3.92 64.12
C ASN A 474 -11.30 -4.90 63.94
N GLN A 475 -10.91 -6.17 63.71
CA GLN A 475 -11.53 -7.44 64.15
C GLN A 475 -12.79 -8.01 63.45
N ALA A 476 -12.51 -9.00 62.59
CA ALA A 476 -12.86 -10.42 62.73
C ALA A 476 -14.33 -10.88 62.95
N LYS A 477 -14.78 -11.71 61.97
CA LYS A 477 -15.56 -12.98 62.06
C LYS A 477 -16.90 -13.00 61.30
N GLY A 478 -16.96 -13.91 60.32
CA GLY A 478 -17.92 -15.03 60.35
C GLY A 478 -19.12 -15.02 59.39
N GLY A 479 -19.24 -16.11 58.61
CA GLY A 479 -20.51 -16.71 58.12
C GLY A 479 -21.04 -16.15 56.78
N ARG A 480 -20.93 -16.80 55.61
CA ARG A 480 -21.46 -18.10 55.11
C ARG A 480 -22.94 -18.04 54.67
N LEU A 481 -23.16 -18.21 53.34
CA LEU A 481 -24.31 -18.82 52.58
C LEU A 481 -25.74 -18.39 52.97
N SER A 482 -26.69 -18.07 52.08
CA SER A 482 -27.34 -18.90 51.04
C SER A 482 -28.55 -18.09 50.47
N LEU A 483 -28.76 -18.05 49.15
CA LEU A 483 -29.84 -18.71 48.37
C LEU A 483 -31.32 -18.36 48.69
N GLU A 484 -32.01 -17.95 47.62
CA GLU A 484 -33.40 -18.24 47.22
C GLU A 484 -34.58 -17.28 47.52
N LYS A 485 -35.05 -16.69 46.41
CA LYS A 485 -36.39 -16.78 45.78
C LYS A 485 -37.68 -16.29 46.48
N LYS A 486 -38.42 -15.56 45.63
CA LYS A 486 -39.87 -15.56 45.35
C LYS A 486 -40.79 -14.70 46.21
N GLY A 487 -41.56 -13.88 45.49
CA GLY A 487 -43.03 -13.99 45.54
C GLY A 487 -43.80 -12.69 45.63
N LEU A 488 -44.51 -12.37 44.53
CA LEU A 488 -45.85 -11.79 44.41
C LEU A 488 -46.21 -10.55 45.27
N GLU A 489 -46.37 -9.39 44.64
CA GLU A 489 -47.61 -8.91 44.00
C GLU A 489 -48.65 -8.36 45.00
N SER A 490 -48.89 -7.05 44.80
CA SER A 490 -50.24 -6.50 44.66
C SER A 490 -51.14 -6.51 45.89
N GLN A 491 -50.87 -5.64 46.87
CA GLN A 491 -51.90 -5.00 47.68
C GLN A 491 -51.27 -3.94 48.58
N GLU A 492 -51.11 -2.71 48.07
CA GLU A 492 -51.08 -1.48 48.91
C GLU A 492 -51.10 -0.20 48.06
N LEU A 493 -51.64 -0.26 46.84
CA LEU A 493 -51.76 0.88 45.94
C LEU A 493 -53.18 1.47 46.00
N GLU A 494 -53.64 1.89 47.18
CA GLU A 494 -54.93 2.59 47.29
C GLU A 494 -55.08 3.54 48.51
N ARG A 495 -53.98 3.94 49.18
CA ARG A 495 -54.07 4.80 50.39
C ARG A 495 -53.02 5.91 50.53
N ALA A 496 -52.62 6.55 49.44
CA ALA A 496 -51.83 7.78 49.53
C ALA A 496 -52.11 8.74 48.37
N ASN A 497 -53.38 9.05 48.14
CA ASN A 497 -53.77 10.30 47.48
C ASN A 497 -54.27 11.22 48.59
N ASN A 498 -53.40 12.10 49.08
CA ASN A 498 -53.70 13.48 49.49
C ASN A 498 -52.48 14.06 50.23
N GLU A 499 -52.24 15.34 49.96
CA GLU A 499 -51.34 16.28 50.65
C GLU A 499 -49.95 16.49 49.99
N ASP A 500 -49.93 17.58 49.23
CA ASP A 500 -48.94 18.66 49.21
C ASP A 500 -47.45 18.35 48.97
N GLY A 501 -47.02 18.73 47.76
CA GLY A 501 -45.87 19.60 47.54
C GLY A 501 -44.59 19.26 48.30
N ASP A 502 -43.88 18.23 47.86
CA ASP A 502 -42.45 18.14 48.08
C ASP A 502 -41.78 17.33 46.96
N ASP A 503 -40.57 17.75 46.58
CA ASP A 503 -39.70 17.24 45.50
C ASP A 503 -39.21 15.79 45.70
N ALA A 504 -40.07 14.91 46.20
CA ALA A 504 -39.78 13.50 46.47
C ALA A 504 -39.66 12.66 45.17
N TRP A 505 -40.29 13.07 44.06
CA TRP A 505 -40.23 12.34 42.78
C TRP A 505 -38.85 12.45 42.09
N LEU A 506 -38.00 13.39 42.50
CA LEU A 506 -36.63 13.55 42.01
C LEU A 506 -35.62 12.61 42.68
N ARG A 507 -35.99 11.90 43.75
CA ARG A 507 -35.07 11.05 44.54
C ARG A 507 -35.33 9.55 44.47
N THR A 508 -36.23 9.08 43.62
CA THR A 508 -36.43 7.64 43.39
C THR A 508 -35.60 7.14 42.20
N LYS A 509 -34.40 6.63 42.50
CA LYS A 509 -33.68 5.68 41.63
C LYS A 509 -34.53 4.41 41.50
N GLY A 510 -35.00 4.11 40.28
CA GLY A 510 -35.47 2.76 39.94
C GLY A 510 -36.90 2.62 39.39
N LEU A 511 -37.41 3.58 38.61
CA LEU A 511 -38.54 3.29 37.70
C LEU A 511 -38.00 2.77 36.37
N PRO A 512 -38.66 1.79 35.72
CA PRO A 512 -38.28 1.36 34.38
C PRO A 512 -38.37 2.56 33.44
N ALA A 513 -37.34 2.76 32.63
CA ALA A 513 -37.31 3.83 31.65
C ALA A 513 -38.57 3.78 30.77
N LYS A 514 -39.41 4.81 30.87
CA LYS A 514 -40.60 4.93 30.01
C LYS A 514 -40.15 5.15 28.55
N ARG A 515 -40.80 4.43 27.62
CA ARG A 515 -40.53 4.47 26.18
C ARG A 515 -40.70 5.89 25.64
N SER A 516 -39.74 6.35 24.84
CA SER A 516 -39.67 7.68 24.24
C SER A 516 -39.32 7.55 22.75
N LEU A 517 -39.66 8.55 21.95
CA LEU A 517 -39.48 8.51 20.50
C LEU A 517 -38.65 9.70 20.02
N ARG A 518 -37.55 9.46 19.30
CA ARG A 518 -36.73 10.50 18.68
C ARG A 518 -37.02 10.57 17.19
N LEU A 519 -37.46 11.71 16.69
CA LEU A 519 -37.70 11.94 15.26
C LEU A 519 -36.39 12.40 14.58
N LEU A 520 -35.99 11.69 13.53
CA LEU A 520 -34.70 11.88 12.86
C LEU A 520 -34.79 12.75 11.60
N GLY A 521 -35.97 12.79 10.96
CA GLY A 521 -36.23 13.59 9.75
C GLY A 521 -37.18 12.90 8.79
N GLN A 522 -37.42 13.53 7.63
CA GLN A 522 -38.20 12.93 6.54
C GLN A 522 -37.54 11.62 6.09
N GLY A 523 -38.35 10.58 5.94
CA GLY A 523 -37.98 9.23 5.52
C GLY A 523 -37.63 9.14 4.04
N THR A 524 -36.74 10.03 3.62
CA THR A 524 -36.06 9.95 2.33
C THR A 524 -35.17 8.71 2.31
N GLN A 525 -35.02 8.11 1.13
CA GLN A 525 -34.10 6.99 0.92
C GLN A 525 -32.65 7.37 1.30
N ALA A 526 -32.27 8.64 1.12
CA ALA A 526 -30.98 9.21 1.52
C ALA A 526 -30.72 9.15 3.01
N LEU A 527 -31.68 9.59 3.82
CA LEU A 527 -31.51 9.55 5.27
C LEU A 527 -31.44 8.11 5.79
N ALA A 528 -32.28 7.21 5.27
CA ALA A 528 -32.26 5.80 5.65
C ALA A 528 -30.90 5.15 5.36
N GLN A 529 -30.34 5.38 4.18
CA GLN A 529 -29.06 4.81 3.77
C GLN A 529 -27.87 5.41 4.52
N ASN A 530 -27.88 6.72 4.79
CA ASN A 530 -26.85 7.36 5.61
C ASN A 530 -26.85 6.81 7.04
N LEU A 531 -28.03 6.57 7.62
CA LEU A 531 -28.15 5.93 8.92
C LEU A 531 -27.64 4.48 8.87
N GLU A 532 -27.97 3.73 7.84
CA GLU A 532 -27.48 2.34 7.67
C GLU A 532 -25.95 2.27 7.57
N TRP A 533 -25.32 3.18 6.84
CA TRP A 533 -23.87 3.18 6.67
C TRP A 533 -23.10 3.70 7.87
N TRP A 534 -23.54 4.77 8.50
CA TRP A 534 -22.74 5.48 9.50
C TRP A 534 -23.06 5.10 10.95
N MET A 535 -24.19 4.42 11.19
CA MET A 535 -24.54 3.97 12.55
C MET A 535 -23.73 2.72 12.95
N PRO A 536 -23.32 2.62 14.22
CA PRO A 536 -22.73 1.38 14.73
C PRO A 536 -23.77 0.25 14.77
N SER A 537 -23.31 -1.00 14.64
CA SER A 537 -24.15 -2.22 14.68
C SER A 537 -24.95 -2.37 15.96
N ASP A 538 -24.41 -1.88 17.08
CA ASP A 538 -25.03 -1.92 18.41
C ASP A 538 -25.93 -0.68 18.67
N GLY A 539 -26.21 0.10 17.63
CA GLY A 539 -26.98 1.34 17.70
C GLY A 539 -28.50 1.12 17.87
N PRO A 540 -29.26 2.17 18.21
CA PRO A 540 -30.71 2.08 18.37
C PRO A 540 -31.40 1.68 17.06
N SER A 541 -32.42 0.82 17.15
CA SER A 541 -33.19 0.38 15.99
C SER A 541 -33.95 1.55 15.35
N ILE A 542 -33.75 1.74 14.05
CA ILE A 542 -34.45 2.76 13.26
C ILE A 542 -35.81 2.21 12.84
N LEU A 543 -36.89 2.86 13.28
CA LEU A 543 -38.26 2.54 12.93
C LEU A 543 -38.64 3.16 11.58
N LYS A 544 -39.27 2.34 10.72
CA LYS A 544 -39.84 2.80 9.44
C LYS A 544 -41.24 3.36 9.65
N ALA A 545 -41.74 4.18 8.72
CA ALA A 545 -42.96 4.98 8.92
C ALA A 545 -44.21 4.22 9.41
N ASN A 546 -44.44 2.98 8.97
CA ASN A 546 -45.56 2.18 9.44
C ASN A 546 -45.40 1.74 10.91
N GLU A 547 -44.18 1.42 11.33
CA GLU A 547 -43.84 1.06 12.70
C GLU A 547 -43.87 2.31 13.59
N THR A 548 -43.37 3.45 13.11
CA THR A 548 -43.45 4.73 13.82
C THR A 548 -44.89 5.12 14.16
N ARG A 549 -45.84 4.91 13.23
CA ARG A 549 -47.28 5.14 13.47
C ARG A 549 -47.86 4.22 14.53
N GLN A 550 -47.43 2.97 14.58
CA GLN A 550 -47.90 2.00 15.55
C GLN A 550 -47.31 2.26 16.94
N VAL A 551 -45.99 2.53 17.00
CA VAL A 551 -45.26 2.82 18.24
C VAL A 551 -45.67 4.16 18.87
N ARG A 552 -46.01 5.18 18.06
CA ARG A 552 -46.49 6.49 18.55
C ARG A 552 -47.77 6.37 19.39
N LYS A 553 -48.68 5.45 19.05
CA LYS A 553 -49.98 5.32 19.75
C LYS A 553 -49.84 5.03 21.24
N ASP A 554 -48.69 4.49 21.65
CA ASP A 554 -48.42 4.05 23.02
C ASP A 554 -47.46 4.99 23.79
N ILE A 555 -47.07 6.13 23.22
CA ILE A 555 -46.06 7.05 23.80
C ILE A 555 -46.69 8.40 24.17
N GLU A 556 -46.43 8.86 25.40
CA GLU A 556 -46.87 10.17 25.90
C GLU A 556 -46.23 11.30 25.04
N GLY A 557 -47.02 12.26 24.56
CA GLY A 557 -46.57 13.26 23.56
C GLY A 557 -45.35 14.11 23.97
N HIS A 558 -45.17 14.39 25.26
CA HIS A 558 -44.00 15.12 25.77
C HIS A 558 -42.69 14.30 25.75
N ARG A 559 -42.76 13.00 25.44
CA ARG A 559 -41.62 12.10 25.26
C ARG A 559 -41.26 11.86 23.79
N ILE A 560 -41.82 12.67 22.90
CA ILE A 560 -41.48 12.71 21.48
C ILE A 560 -40.61 13.95 21.26
N ILE A 561 -39.37 13.77 20.78
CA ILE A 561 -38.40 14.86 20.58
C ILE A 561 -37.83 14.83 19.17
N GLY A 562 -37.72 16.00 18.54
CA GLY A 562 -37.24 16.20 17.18
C GLY A 562 -38.36 16.65 16.23
N GLY A 563 -38.00 17.43 15.20
CA GLY A 563 -38.87 17.77 14.06
C GLY A 563 -39.15 19.26 13.86
N ASP A 564 -38.69 19.82 12.73
CA ASP A 564 -39.53 20.30 11.61
C ASP A 564 -38.62 20.45 10.36
N VAL A 565 -39.10 20.03 9.18
CA VAL A 565 -38.31 19.94 7.93
C VAL A 565 -38.62 21.10 6.96
N HIS A 566 -39.27 22.18 7.41
CA HIS A 566 -39.49 23.35 6.55
C HIS A 566 -39.30 24.70 7.26
N HIS A 567 -38.06 25.16 7.32
CA HIS A 567 -37.77 26.60 7.24
C HIS A 567 -37.88 27.06 5.78
N GLN A 568 -39.11 27.18 5.26
CA GLN A 568 -39.39 28.12 4.18
C GLN A 568 -40.65 28.92 4.52
N SER A 569 -40.47 30.24 4.66
CA SER A 569 -41.50 31.29 4.65
C SER A 569 -42.38 31.43 5.92
N ILE A 570 -41.87 32.07 6.98
CA ILE A 570 -42.59 33.15 7.69
C ILE A 570 -41.57 34.22 8.12
N THR A 571 -41.28 35.16 7.22
CA THR A 571 -40.94 36.51 7.63
C THR A 571 -42.23 37.24 7.96
N ASN A 572 -42.18 38.08 9.00
CA ASN A 572 -43.22 38.98 9.51
C ASN A 572 -44.28 38.33 10.42
N THR A 573 -44.08 38.39 11.73
CA THR A 573 -44.83 39.34 12.59
C THR A 573 -44.41 39.18 14.06
N THR A 574 -44.47 40.30 14.76
CA THR A 574 -44.15 40.54 16.16
C THR A 574 -45.17 39.92 17.13
N GLY A 575 -44.70 39.47 18.29
CA GLY A 575 -45.46 39.52 19.56
C GLY A 575 -45.92 38.18 20.17
N ILE A 576 -45.46 37.95 21.42
CA ILE A 576 -46.16 37.36 22.58
C ILE A 576 -46.93 36.03 22.39
N ALA A 577 -46.49 34.97 23.07
CA ALA A 577 -47.24 34.27 24.15
C ALA A 577 -46.69 32.86 24.42
N GLN A 578 -46.61 32.50 25.69
CA GLN A 578 -46.66 31.11 26.15
C GLN A 578 -47.94 30.46 25.63
N GLU A 579 -47.87 29.31 24.96
CA GLU A 579 -48.97 28.35 24.97
C GLU A 579 -48.47 26.93 24.65
N SER A 580 -48.90 26.02 25.49
CA SER A 580 -48.74 24.58 25.42
C SER A 580 -49.50 23.97 24.24
N GLY A 581 -48.86 23.06 23.51
CA GLY A 581 -49.54 21.94 22.83
C GLY A 581 -49.91 22.15 21.37
N ASN A 582 -49.23 21.44 20.46
CA ASN A 582 -49.84 20.35 19.68
C ASN A 582 -48.81 19.64 18.80
N ALA A 583 -48.32 18.48 19.26
CA ALA A 583 -47.58 17.52 18.43
C ALA A 583 -48.48 16.81 17.39
N ASP A 584 -49.79 17.12 17.37
CA ASP A 584 -50.79 16.51 16.49
C ASP A 584 -50.86 17.15 15.09
N ALA A 585 -50.28 18.32 14.88
CA ALA A 585 -50.30 18.99 13.56
C ALA A 585 -49.40 18.30 12.51
N ILE A 586 -48.41 17.51 12.92
CA ILE A 586 -47.42 16.86 12.04
C ILE A 586 -48.03 15.67 11.26
N PHE A 587 -49.21 15.19 11.64
CA PHE A 587 -49.82 13.97 11.09
C PHE A 587 -51.30 14.11 10.69
N SER A 588 -51.75 15.32 10.34
CA SER A 588 -53.14 15.60 9.90
C SER A 588 -53.57 14.69 8.73
N GLU A 589 -54.76 14.08 8.85
CA GLU A 589 -55.36 13.12 7.89
C GLU A 589 -55.86 13.74 6.57
N ASN A 590 -55.70 15.05 6.35
CA ASN A 590 -56.28 15.72 5.17
C ASN A 590 -55.21 16.35 4.29
N GLY A 591 -54.73 15.59 3.30
CA GLY A 591 -53.94 16.12 2.18
C GLY A 591 -52.99 15.08 1.58
N ASP A 592 -53.16 14.81 0.28
CA ASP A 592 -52.40 13.82 -0.49
C ASP A 592 -50.88 14.07 -0.47
N GLY A 593 -50.19 13.37 0.42
CA GLY A 593 -48.73 13.38 0.55
C GLY A 593 -48.29 12.92 1.93
N GLU A 594 -48.26 11.61 2.18
CA GLU A 594 -47.75 11.07 3.45
C GLU A 594 -46.29 11.52 3.68
N HIS A 595 -46.07 12.49 4.58
CA HIS A 595 -44.73 12.78 5.09
C HIS A 595 -44.29 11.64 6.01
N VAL A 596 -43.72 10.60 5.39
CA VAL A 596 -43.03 9.47 6.03
C VAL A 596 -41.88 10.04 6.88
N LEU A 597 -41.83 9.77 8.19
CA LEU A 597 -40.74 10.20 9.09
C LEU A 597 -39.99 8.97 9.63
N LEU A 598 -38.66 9.06 9.68
CA LEU A 598 -37.81 8.07 10.35
C LEU A 598 -37.66 8.42 11.83
N ALA A 599 -37.71 7.41 12.70
CA ALA A 599 -37.62 7.60 14.14
C ALA A 599 -36.75 6.50 14.79
N ALA A 600 -36.25 6.78 15.99
CA ALA A 600 -35.57 5.79 16.82
C ALA A 600 -36.20 5.75 18.21
N GLU A 601 -36.31 4.55 18.78
CA GLU A 601 -36.75 4.38 20.16
C GLU A 601 -35.65 4.77 21.14
N SER A 602 -36.03 5.45 22.22
CA SER A 602 -35.11 5.79 23.30
C SER A 602 -35.76 5.57 24.66
N TYR A 603 -34.95 5.15 25.61
CA TYR A 603 -35.33 4.87 26.99
C TYR A 603 -34.57 5.79 27.97
N THR A 604 -34.11 6.96 27.49
CA THR A 604 -33.35 7.90 28.32
C THR A 604 -34.26 8.73 29.24
N PRO A 605 -33.72 9.25 30.37
CA PRO A 605 -34.45 10.18 31.22
C PRO A 605 -34.83 11.46 30.45
N LEU A 606 -35.99 12.04 30.77
CA LEU A 606 -36.57 13.16 30.02
C LEU A 606 -35.62 14.38 29.89
N LYS A 607 -34.88 14.71 30.96
CA LYS A 607 -33.88 15.81 30.94
C LYS A 607 -32.78 15.56 29.90
N LEU A 608 -32.30 14.33 29.80
CA LEU A 608 -31.24 13.94 28.85
C LEU A 608 -31.79 13.91 27.42
N LEU A 609 -33.02 13.41 27.23
CA LEU A 609 -33.70 13.40 25.94
C LEU A 609 -33.85 14.84 25.37
N TYR A 610 -34.22 15.82 26.21
CA TYR A 610 -34.30 17.23 25.80
C TYR A 610 -32.92 17.82 25.47
N ALA A 611 -31.88 17.52 26.27
CA ALA A 611 -30.52 17.97 25.99
C ALA A 611 -30.00 17.44 24.64
N GLN A 612 -30.28 16.17 24.33
CA GLN A 612 -29.98 15.56 23.04
C GLN A 612 -30.77 16.20 21.89
N GLY A 613 -32.02 16.61 22.13
CA GLY A 613 -32.83 17.38 21.17
C GLY A 613 -32.22 18.74 20.84
N ILE A 614 -31.83 19.51 21.86
CA ILE A 614 -31.16 20.82 21.69
C ILE A 614 -29.84 20.65 20.93
N PHE A 615 -29.05 19.64 21.28
CA PHE A 615 -27.80 19.35 20.59
C PHE A 615 -28.02 19.00 19.11
N SER A 616 -29.05 18.22 18.78
CA SER A 616 -29.39 17.93 17.39
C SER A 616 -29.77 19.19 16.61
N SER A 617 -30.54 20.12 17.20
CA SER A 617 -30.85 21.42 16.59
C SER A 617 -29.60 22.28 16.36
N PHE A 618 -28.66 22.27 17.30
CA PHE A 618 -27.36 22.93 17.12
C PHE A 618 -26.59 22.31 15.95
N MET A 619 -26.57 20.98 15.82
CA MET A 619 -25.88 20.30 14.71
C MET A 619 -26.49 20.60 13.34
N TRP A 620 -27.79 20.85 13.23
CA TRP A 620 -28.42 21.35 12.00
C TRP A 620 -27.85 22.71 11.58
N ALA A 621 -27.76 23.67 12.52
CA ALA A 621 -27.17 24.99 12.25
C ALA A 621 -25.68 24.89 11.87
N VAL A 622 -24.94 23.97 12.51
CA VAL A 622 -23.54 23.70 12.16
C VAL A 622 -23.44 23.16 10.73
N ALA A 623 -24.26 22.16 10.37
CA ALA A 623 -24.24 21.55 9.04
C ALA A 623 -24.49 22.58 7.92
N GLU A 624 -25.43 23.51 8.11
CA GLU A 624 -25.69 24.62 7.18
C GLU A 624 -24.50 25.58 7.03
N SER A 625 -23.75 25.82 8.11
CA SER A 625 -22.61 26.75 8.11
C SER A 625 -21.32 26.19 7.50
N LEU A 626 -21.23 24.86 7.31
CA LEU A 626 -20.02 24.20 6.81
C LEU A 626 -19.85 24.46 5.30
N SER A 627 -18.68 25.00 4.91
CA SER A 627 -18.36 25.27 3.50
C SER A 627 -18.15 24.01 2.65
N GLY A 628 -17.83 22.87 3.27
CA GLY A 628 -17.58 21.60 2.59
C GLY A 628 -17.73 20.38 3.51
N PRO A 629 -17.52 19.16 2.99
CA PRO A 629 -17.58 17.93 3.77
C PRO A 629 -16.54 17.91 4.89
N MET A 630 -16.83 17.15 5.96
CA MET A 630 -15.86 16.95 7.04
C MET A 630 -14.56 16.30 6.54
N ALA A 631 -13.44 16.64 7.19
CA ALA A 631 -12.12 16.15 6.83
C ALA A 631 -11.93 14.65 7.14
N GLY A 632 -11.10 13.99 6.33
CA GLY A 632 -10.76 12.57 6.44
C GLY A 632 -11.58 11.68 5.50
N ALA A 633 -10.98 10.57 5.07
CA ALA A 633 -11.65 9.56 4.24
C ALA A 633 -12.62 8.72 5.08
N ALA A 634 -13.67 8.20 4.46
CA ALA A 634 -14.45 7.12 5.04
C ALA A 634 -13.66 5.81 4.88
N GLU A 635 -13.65 4.96 5.91
CA GLU A 635 -13.09 3.62 5.92
C GLU A 635 -14.24 2.60 6.01
N ILE A 636 -14.05 1.45 5.36
CA ILE A 636 -15.06 0.38 5.35
C ILE A 636 -14.78 -0.61 6.47
N HIS A 637 -15.82 -0.92 7.23
CA HIS A 637 -15.84 -1.99 8.22
C HIS A 637 -16.90 -3.01 7.81
N SER A 638 -16.50 -4.27 7.61
CA SER A 638 -17.42 -5.36 7.27
C SER A 638 -18.32 -5.68 8.47
N ILE A 639 -19.64 -5.79 8.23
CA ILE A 639 -20.61 -6.08 9.30
C ILE A 639 -20.73 -7.59 9.55
N ASP A 640 -20.42 -8.45 8.57
CA ASP A 640 -20.49 -9.91 8.68
C ASP A 640 -19.31 -10.63 7.98
N GLU A 641 -18.69 -11.60 8.67
CA GLU A 641 -17.71 -12.55 8.09
C GLU A 641 -18.37 -13.82 7.53
N THR A 642 -19.71 -13.85 7.43
CA THR A 642 -20.41 -15.04 6.91
C THR A 642 -20.15 -15.20 5.41
N SER A 643 -19.70 -16.40 5.03
CA SER A 643 -19.20 -16.75 3.70
C SER A 643 -20.33 -16.90 2.67
N GLY A 644 -20.94 -15.79 2.25
CA GLY A 644 -21.86 -15.69 1.12
C GLY A 644 -21.29 -14.82 0.00
N ALA A 645 -21.62 -15.10 -1.27
CA ALA A 645 -21.09 -14.37 -2.43
C ALA A 645 -21.41 -12.86 -2.45
N ASP A 646 -22.43 -12.43 -1.70
CA ASP A 646 -22.90 -11.04 -1.60
C ASP A 646 -22.59 -10.38 -0.24
N SER A 647 -21.86 -11.03 0.67
CA SER A 647 -21.60 -10.49 2.03
C SER A 647 -20.87 -9.15 2.01
N TRP A 648 -20.03 -8.91 1.00
CA TRP A 648 -19.29 -7.65 0.81
C TRP A 648 -20.18 -6.43 0.55
N LYS A 649 -21.45 -6.63 0.17
CA LYS A 649 -22.42 -5.54 -0.01
C LYS A 649 -22.93 -4.99 1.33
N SER A 650 -22.74 -5.71 2.43
CA SER A 650 -23.08 -5.25 3.78
C SER A 650 -21.84 -4.68 4.49
N PHE A 651 -21.84 -3.36 4.69
CA PHE A 651 -20.72 -2.66 5.31
C PHE A 651 -21.19 -1.41 6.07
N ALA A 652 -20.38 -1.02 7.06
CA ALA A 652 -20.49 0.25 7.76
C ALA A 652 -19.31 1.15 7.40
N LEU A 653 -19.55 2.45 7.33
CA LEU A 653 -18.56 3.49 7.15
C LEU A 653 -18.10 4.02 8.50
N ARG A 654 -16.79 4.17 8.66
CA ARG A 654 -16.17 4.83 9.80
C ARG A 654 -15.28 5.96 9.33
N ASN A 655 -15.06 6.93 10.20
CA ASN A 655 -14.11 8.00 9.96
C ASN A 655 -13.46 8.36 11.30
N GLY A 656 -12.13 8.37 11.34
CA GLY A 656 -11.39 8.60 12.59
C GLY A 656 -11.69 9.97 13.22
N HIS A 657 -11.91 11.00 12.39
CA HIS A 657 -12.22 12.34 12.88
C HIS A 657 -13.63 12.44 13.47
N LEU A 658 -14.64 11.90 12.76
CA LEU A 658 -16.01 11.82 13.26
C LEU A 658 -16.10 10.97 14.54
N SER A 659 -15.41 9.83 14.58
CA SER A 659 -15.38 8.95 15.75
C SER A 659 -14.75 9.65 16.96
N LYS A 660 -13.67 10.43 16.75
CA LYS A 660 -13.05 11.22 17.81
C LYS A 660 -13.98 12.30 18.36
N ILE A 661 -14.65 13.07 17.47
CA ILE A 661 -15.65 14.07 17.89
C ILE A 661 -16.75 13.41 18.72
N ILE A 662 -17.24 12.26 18.28
CA ILE A 662 -18.30 11.53 18.99
C ILE A 662 -17.81 11.05 20.35
N GLN A 663 -16.57 10.55 20.46
CA GLN A 663 -15.99 10.14 21.74
C GLN A 663 -15.81 11.33 22.70
N ASP A 664 -15.36 12.48 22.19
CA ASP A 664 -15.19 13.70 22.98
C ASP A 664 -16.56 14.18 23.52
N ILE A 665 -17.62 14.12 22.71
CA ILE A 665 -18.99 14.43 23.13
C ILE A 665 -19.53 13.38 24.10
N GLN A 666 -19.24 12.10 23.91
CA GLN A 666 -19.63 11.04 24.83
C GLN A 666 -19.06 11.27 26.23
N ASN A 667 -17.81 11.72 26.31
CA ASN A 667 -17.15 12.02 27.57
C ASN A 667 -17.82 13.18 28.34
N THR A 668 -18.64 14.01 27.69
CA THR A 668 -19.47 15.05 28.37
C THR A 668 -20.70 14.47 29.09
N GLY A 669 -21.04 13.21 28.86
CA GLY A 669 -22.21 12.55 29.44
C GLY A 669 -23.54 12.80 28.71
N LEU A 670 -23.51 13.36 27.49
CA LEU A 670 -24.73 13.70 26.72
C LEU A 670 -25.54 12.47 26.24
N GLY A 671 -24.92 11.30 26.13
CA GLY A 671 -25.61 10.07 25.71
C GLY A 671 -24.65 8.93 25.40
N SER A 672 -25.22 7.78 25.03
CA SER A 672 -24.43 6.68 24.47
C SER A 672 -23.84 7.06 23.11
N THR A 673 -22.84 6.32 22.64
CA THR A 673 -22.25 6.52 21.31
C THR A 673 -23.34 6.56 20.22
N GLY A 674 -24.28 5.61 20.24
CA GLY A 674 -25.40 5.56 19.29
C GLY A 674 -26.33 6.79 19.36
N ASP A 675 -26.61 7.33 20.55
CA ASP A 675 -27.46 8.51 20.71
C ASP A 675 -26.83 9.78 20.11
N ILE A 676 -25.50 9.88 20.15
CA ILE A 676 -24.73 10.99 19.60
C ILE A 676 -24.68 10.86 18.07
N TYR A 677 -24.43 9.65 17.54
CA TYR A 677 -24.54 9.37 16.09
C TYR A 677 -25.93 9.76 15.56
N LEU A 678 -27.02 9.38 16.23
CA LEU A 678 -28.38 9.80 15.84
C LEU A 678 -28.60 11.31 15.84
N SER A 679 -27.82 12.06 16.61
CA SER A 679 -27.93 13.52 16.70
C SER A 679 -27.08 14.23 15.63
N MET A 680 -26.05 13.56 15.09
CA MET A 680 -25.08 14.13 14.14
C MET A 680 -25.29 13.66 12.69
N ILE A 681 -25.63 12.40 12.46
CA ILE A 681 -25.75 11.84 11.10
C ILE A 681 -26.91 12.45 10.30
N PRO A 682 -28.13 12.61 10.84
CA PRO A 682 -29.22 13.23 10.09
C PRO A 682 -28.92 14.65 9.56
N PRO A 683 -28.46 15.62 10.38
CA PRO A 683 -28.15 16.97 9.88
C PRO A 683 -27.01 16.97 8.86
N LEU A 684 -25.93 16.24 9.13
CA LEU A 684 -24.77 16.19 8.23
C LEU A 684 -25.07 15.44 6.93
N GLY A 685 -25.94 14.43 6.97
CA GLY A 685 -26.32 13.64 5.80
C GLY A 685 -27.24 14.39 4.85
N VAL A 686 -28.23 15.12 5.38
CA VAL A 686 -29.15 15.92 4.56
C VAL A 686 -28.43 17.08 3.87
N GLU A 687 -27.50 17.76 4.55
CA GLU A 687 -26.67 18.82 3.98
C GLU A 687 -25.47 18.31 3.15
N ASN A 688 -25.35 16.98 2.96
CA ASN A 688 -24.26 16.33 2.21
C ASN A 688 -22.85 16.72 2.73
N LYS A 689 -22.69 16.83 4.06
CA LYS A 689 -21.45 17.21 4.76
C LYS A 689 -20.74 16.02 5.42
N LEU A 690 -21.29 14.82 5.30
CA LEU A 690 -20.62 13.59 5.74
C LEU A 690 -19.30 13.36 4.98
N PRO A 691 -18.31 12.66 5.57
CA PRO A 691 -17.03 12.41 4.93
C PRO A 691 -17.19 11.67 3.60
N HIS A 692 -16.25 11.90 2.66
CA HIS A 692 -16.33 11.34 1.31
C HIS A 692 -16.38 9.80 1.33
N ALA A 693 -17.45 9.24 0.77
CA ALA A 693 -17.68 7.79 0.67
C ALA A 693 -16.92 7.12 -0.49
N GLU A 694 -15.73 7.64 -0.85
CA GLU A 694 -14.91 7.12 -1.96
C GLU A 694 -14.48 5.66 -1.71
N ALA A 695 -14.40 5.25 -0.45
CA ALA A 695 -14.15 3.86 -0.10
C ALA A 695 -15.17 2.88 -0.71
N ILE A 696 -16.43 3.28 -0.91
CA ILE A 696 -17.44 2.42 -1.57
C ILE A 696 -17.04 2.16 -3.03
N ILE A 697 -16.55 3.19 -3.73
CA ILE A 697 -16.06 3.07 -5.11
C ILE A 697 -14.83 2.15 -5.14
N GLN A 698 -13.90 2.35 -4.20
CA GLN A 698 -12.71 1.51 -4.10
C GLN A 698 -13.04 0.05 -3.80
N LEU A 699 -14.05 -0.21 -2.95
CA LEU A 699 -14.53 -1.55 -2.64
C LEU A 699 -15.13 -2.22 -3.88
N ALA A 700 -16.05 -1.53 -4.57
CA ALA A 700 -16.62 -2.03 -5.81
C ALA A 700 -15.55 -2.29 -6.88
N GLN A 701 -14.59 -1.38 -7.04
CA GLN A 701 -13.46 -1.57 -7.95
C GLN A 701 -12.57 -2.75 -7.54
N HIS A 702 -12.35 -3.00 -6.25
CA HIS A 702 -11.58 -4.14 -5.76
C HIS A 702 -12.23 -5.47 -6.13
N HIS A 703 -13.54 -5.60 -5.89
CA HIS A 703 -14.30 -6.79 -6.26
C HIS A 703 -14.39 -6.95 -7.78
N ALA A 704 -14.71 -5.87 -8.51
CA ALA A 704 -14.77 -5.88 -9.96
C ALA A 704 -13.42 -6.28 -10.59
N LYS A 705 -12.30 -5.80 -10.03
CA LYS A 705 -10.94 -6.10 -10.54
C LYS A 705 -10.62 -7.60 -10.54
N THR A 706 -11.17 -8.36 -9.59
CA THR A 706 -11.00 -9.81 -9.55
C THR A 706 -11.68 -10.48 -10.74
N HIS A 707 -12.93 -10.10 -11.01
CA HIS A 707 -13.69 -10.58 -12.15
C HIS A 707 -13.13 -10.08 -13.50
N GLU A 708 -12.69 -8.82 -13.58
CA GLU A 708 -12.02 -8.24 -14.75
C GLU A 708 -10.75 -9.03 -15.12
N ARG A 709 -9.96 -9.46 -14.12
CA ARG A 709 -8.76 -10.29 -14.33
C ARG A 709 -9.06 -11.72 -14.78
N MET A 710 -10.24 -12.24 -14.42
CA MET A 710 -10.69 -13.57 -14.84
C MET A 710 -11.41 -13.54 -16.20
N GLY A 711 -11.53 -12.38 -16.84
CA GLY A 711 -12.31 -12.22 -18.08
C GLY A 711 -13.83 -12.26 -17.87
N GLN A 712 -14.28 -12.30 -16.61
CA GLN A 712 -15.68 -12.30 -16.16
C GLN A 712 -16.23 -10.87 -16.17
N LEU A 713 -16.35 -10.32 -17.38
CA LEU A 713 -16.74 -8.92 -17.54
C LEU A 713 -18.22 -8.68 -17.13
N GLU A 714 -19.08 -9.69 -17.18
CA GLU A 714 -20.51 -9.56 -16.82
C GLU A 714 -20.66 -9.31 -15.32
N GLU A 715 -19.98 -10.12 -14.52
CA GLU A 715 -19.94 -10.03 -13.06
C GLU A 715 -19.31 -8.71 -12.61
N ALA A 716 -18.26 -8.25 -13.31
CA ALA A 716 -17.70 -6.92 -13.09
C ALA A 716 -18.72 -5.80 -13.43
N GLY A 717 -19.47 -5.96 -14.52
CA GLY A 717 -20.54 -5.03 -14.92
C GLY A 717 -21.67 -4.95 -13.91
N ASP A 718 -22.07 -6.09 -13.33
CA ASP A 718 -23.09 -6.15 -12.28
C ASP A 718 -22.61 -5.46 -10.98
N ILE A 719 -21.33 -5.55 -10.65
CA ILE A 719 -20.71 -4.83 -9.52
C ILE A 719 -20.75 -3.32 -9.75
N TYR A 720 -20.38 -2.84 -10.94
CA TYR A 720 -20.46 -1.42 -11.26
C TYR A 720 -21.91 -0.91 -11.33
N LEU A 721 -22.85 -1.75 -11.76
CA LEU A 721 -24.27 -1.42 -11.74
C LEU A 721 -24.80 -1.30 -10.31
N TRP A 722 -24.42 -2.24 -9.43
CA TRP A 722 -24.73 -2.17 -8.01
C TRP A 722 -24.14 -0.90 -7.38
N LEU A 723 -22.87 -0.58 -7.64
CA LEU A 723 -22.22 0.64 -7.15
C LEU A 723 -23.01 1.87 -7.60
N PHE A 724 -23.40 1.90 -8.87
CA PHE A 724 -24.18 2.98 -9.42
C PHE A 724 -25.54 3.12 -8.70
N GLN A 725 -26.31 2.04 -8.57
CA GLN A 725 -27.60 2.03 -7.85
C GLN A 725 -27.47 2.47 -6.39
N THR A 726 -26.36 2.07 -5.75
CA THR A 726 -26.06 2.38 -4.35
C THR A 726 -25.76 3.87 -4.15
N VAL A 727 -25.14 4.52 -5.15
CA VAL A 727 -24.70 5.92 -5.10
C VAL A 727 -25.72 6.90 -5.72
N GLN A 728 -26.80 6.40 -6.37
CA GLN A 728 -27.87 7.23 -6.96
C GLN A 728 -28.56 8.19 -5.97
N VAL A 729 -28.41 7.92 -4.69
CA VAL A 729 -29.02 8.65 -3.60
C VAL A 729 -28.30 9.97 -3.29
N PHE A 730 -27.03 10.08 -3.70
CA PHE A 730 -26.29 11.33 -3.62
C PHE A 730 -26.73 12.31 -4.73
N PRO A 731 -26.60 13.64 -4.50
CA PRO A 731 -26.89 14.63 -5.54
C PRO A 731 -26.08 14.36 -6.83
N PRO A 732 -26.64 14.62 -8.03
CA PRO A 732 -25.97 14.37 -9.31
C PRO A 732 -24.63 15.10 -9.47
N GLU A 733 -24.44 16.22 -8.79
CA GLU A 733 -23.21 17.02 -8.81
C GLU A 733 -22.15 16.56 -7.79
N SER A 734 -22.48 15.60 -6.92
CA SER A 734 -21.55 15.09 -5.92
C SER A 734 -20.38 14.35 -6.58
N HIS A 735 -19.18 14.48 -5.98
CA HIS A 735 -17.97 13.83 -6.47
C HIS A 735 -18.15 12.30 -6.62
N VAL A 736 -18.81 11.65 -5.64
CA VAL A 736 -19.04 10.20 -5.63
C VAL A 736 -19.93 9.77 -6.79
N TYR A 737 -21.03 10.50 -7.05
CA TYR A 737 -21.92 10.22 -8.17
C TYR A 737 -21.20 10.36 -9.52
N VAL A 738 -20.51 11.47 -9.73
CA VAL A 738 -19.83 11.78 -10.99
C VAL A 738 -18.69 10.78 -11.26
N LYS A 739 -17.90 10.41 -10.25
CA LYS A 739 -16.85 9.39 -10.36
C LYS A 739 -17.44 8.02 -10.69
N THR A 740 -18.53 7.64 -10.03
CA THR A 740 -19.23 6.37 -10.29
C THR A 740 -19.78 6.31 -11.72
N ALA A 741 -20.41 7.39 -12.19
CA ALA A 741 -20.86 7.50 -13.58
C ALA A 741 -19.68 7.40 -14.58
N GLY A 742 -18.55 8.05 -14.27
CA GLY A 742 -17.33 7.98 -15.08
C GLY A 742 -16.75 6.57 -15.16
N VAL A 743 -16.64 5.86 -14.03
CA VAL A 743 -16.15 4.47 -13.96
C VAL A 743 -17.08 3.53 -14.73
N LEU A 744 -18.40 3.67 -14.60
CA LEU A 744 -19.37 2.86 -15.35
C LEU A 744 -19.27 3.12 -16.86
N MET A 745 -19.18 4.39 -17.29
CA MET A 745 -18.96 4.74 -18.69
C MET A 745 -17.64 4.18 -19.23
N LEU A 746 -16.57 4.22 -18.44
CA LEU A 746 -15.27 3.67 -18.80
C LEU A 746 -15.34 2.14 -18.96
N HIS A 747 -16.01 1.44 -18.04
CA HIS A 747 -16.21 0.00 -18.13
C HIS A 747 -16.99 -0.39 -19.40
N LEU A 748 -18.05 0.34 -19.75
CA LEU A 748 -18.78 0.13 -21.00
C LEU A 748 -17.91 0.32 -22.24
N LYS A 749 -17.10 1.39 -22.28
CA LYS A 749 -16.14 1.60 -23.38
C LYS A 749 -15.09 0.51 -23.45
N TYR A 750 -14.67 0.02 -22.29
CA TYR A 750 -13.70 -1.05 -22.19
C TYR A 750 -14.25 -2.39 -22.69
N ILE A 751 -15.54 -2.69 -22.45
CA ILE A 751 -16.23 -3.82 -23.09
C ILE A 751 -16.31 -3.63 -24.61
N ASP A 752 -16.70 -2.44 -25.09
CA ASP A 752 -16.76 -2.15 -26.53
C ASP A 752 -15.36 -2.30 -27.17
N PHE A 753 -14.29 -1.86 -26.49
CA PHE A 753 -12.90 -2.04 -26.91
C PHE A 753 -12.52 -3.51 -27.02
N ILE A 754 -12.85 -4.34 -26.02
CA ILE A 754 -12.61 -5.80 -26.08
C ILE A 754 -13.39 -6.43 -27.24
N ARG A 755 -14.63 -5.99 -27.48
CA ARG A 755 -15.43 -6.47 -28.61
C ARG A 755 -14.78 -6.11 -29.94
N GLU A 756 -14.40 -4.85 -30.15
CA GLU A 756 -13.66 -4.40 -31.35
C GLU A 756 -12.35 -5.19 -31.54
N MET A 757 -11.70 -5.62 -30.44
CA MET A 757 -10.51 -6.46 -30.54
C MET A 757 -10.82 -7.84 -31.13
N ARG A 758 -11.95 -8.44 -30.71
CA ARG A 758 -12.44 -9.77 -31.11
C ARG A 758 -13.32 -9.80 -32.35
N GLU A 759 -13.76 -8.66 -32.87
CA GLU A 759 -14.56 -8.54 -34.11
C GLU A 759 -13.85 -9.07 -35.38
N PHE A 760 -12.58 -9.48 -35.29
CA PHE A 760 -11.85 -10.18 -36.36
C PHE A 760 -12.01 -11.72 -36.34
N GLU A 761 -12.62 -12.31 -35.30
CA GLU A 761 -12.82 -13.77 -35.12
C GLU A 761 -14.19 -14.25 -35.63
N GLU A 762 -14.81 -13.57 -36.61
CA GLU A 762 -16.20 -13.82 -37.05
C GLU A 762 -16.48 -15.20 -37.68
N GLY A 763 -15.52 -16.12 -37.70
CA GLY A 763 -15.68 -17.47 -38.25
C GLY A 763 -15.85 -18.60 -37.23
N TYR A 764 -15.27 -18.50 -36.02
CA TYR A 764 -15.01 -19.70 -35.20
C TYR A 764 -15.10 -19.44 -33.68
N VAL A 765 -16.36 -19.42 -33.18
CA VAL A 765 -16.82 -19.52 -31.76
C VAL A 765 -16.36 -18.35 -30.84
N ASP A 766 -17.24 -17.55 -30.21
CA ASP A 766 -18.00 -17.92 -29.01
C ASP A 766 -19.31 -17.13 -28.83
N VAL A 767 -20.39 -17.86 -28.56
CA VAL A 767 -21.73 -17.37 -28.24
C VAL A 767 -21.73 -16.56 -26.92
N ALA A 768 -20.75 -16.76 -26.04
CA ALA A 768 -20.65 -16.03 -24.78
C ALA A 768 -20.41 -14.52 -24.97
N VAL A 769 -19.62 -14.09 -25.96
CA VAL A 769 -19.40 -12.65 -26.23
C VAL A 769 -20.60 -12.02 -26.96
N ARG A 770 -21.31 -12.79 -27.79
CA ARG A 770 -22.56 -12.35 -28.45
C ARG A 770 -23.71 -12.11 -27.47
N ASN A 771 -23.74 -12.83 -26.36
CA ASN A 771 -24.81 -12.77 -25.35
C ASN A 771 -24.55 -11.79 -24.21
N PHE A 772 -23.49 -10.98 -24.30
CA PHE A 772 -23.17 -10.00 -23.27
C PHE A 772 -24.37 -9.07 -23.07
N ARG A 773 -24.92 -9.00 -21.84
CA ARG A 773 -26.03 -8.07 -21.47
C ARG A 773 -25.61 -6.59 -21.50
N THR A 774 -24.71 -6.19 -22.40
CA THR A 774 -24.38 -4.77 -22.67
C THR A 774 -25.63 -3.96 -22.97
N ASP A 775 -26.64 -4.54 -23.62
CA ASP A 775 -27.91 -3.85 -23.88
C ASP A 775 -28.67 -3.51 -22.60
N SER A 776 -28.51 -4.29 -21.51
CA SER A 776 -29.09 -3.94 -20.21
C SER A 776 -28.34 -2.77 -19.57
N LEU A 777 -27.01 -2.82 -19.52
CA LEU A 777 -26.17 -1.75 -18.96
C LEU A 777 -26.31 -0.45 -19.78
N LYS A 778 -26.29 -0.54 -21.12
CA LYS A 778 -26.52 0.57 -22.05
C LYS A 778 -27.93 1.14 -21.87
N ARG A 779 -28.97 0.32 -21.66
CA ARG A 779 -30.33 0.82 -21.34
C ARG A 779 -30.36 1.56 -20.01
N HIS A 780 -29.71 1.06 -18.96
CA HIS A 780 -29.64 1.76 -17.68
C HIS A 780 -28.87 3.09 -17.80
N MET A 781 -27.72 3.10 -18.48
CA MET A 781 -26.98 4.33 -18.80
C MET A 781 -27.82 5.33 -19.60
N ASN A 782 -28.56 4.86 -20.60
CA ASN A 782 -29.45 5.72 -21.39
C ASN A 782 -30.63 6.27 -20.57
N LYS A 783 -31.19 5.48 -19.64
CA LYS A 783 -32.19 5.98 -18.69
C LYS A 783 -31.61 7.08 -17.79
N LEU A 784 -30.33 7.00 -17.41
CA LEU A 784 -29.67 8.01 -16.59
C LEU A 784 -29.42 9.31 -17.36
N ILE A 785 -29.02 9.21 -18.63
CA ILE A 785 -28.93 10.35 -19.55
C ILE A 785 -30.30 11.04 -19.70
N GLN A 786 -31.40 10.28 -19.62
CA GLN A 786 -32.76 10.82 -19.71
C GLN A 786 -33.31 11.38 -18.38
N GLN A 787 -32.88 10.85 -17.22
CA GLN A 787 -33.34 11.28 -15.90
C GLN A 787 -32.66 12.56 -15.40
N ASP A 788 -31.42 12.83 -15.82
CA ASP A 788 -30.76 14.10 -15.55
C ASP A 788 -31.40 15.22 -16.40
N ARG A 789 -32.39 15.91 -15.83
CA ARG A 789 -33.12 17.03 -16.49
C ARG A 789 -32.20 18.16 -16.96
N SER A 790 -30.97 18.24 -16.45
CA SER A 790 -29.94 19.24 -16.83
C SER A 790 -28.96 18.74 -17.89
N ASN A 791 -28.87 17.42 -18.11
CA ASN A 791 -27.97 16.74 -19.04
C ASN A 791 -26.47 17.11 -18.88
N SER A 792 -26.06 17.62 -17.71
CA SER A 792 -24.77 18.28 -17.54
C SER A 792 -23.62 17.31 -17.29
N VAL A 793 -23.82 16.25 -16.48
CA VAL A 793 -22.75 15.32 -16.08
C VAL A 793 -22.31 14.40 -17.23
N PRO A 794 -23.22 13.72 -17.97
CA PRO A 794 -22.84 12.90 -19.11
C PRO A 794 -22.16 13.71 -20.22
N GLN A 795 -22.60 14.95 -20.45
CA GLN A 795 -21.96 15.86 -21.41
C GLN A 795 -20.55 16.25 -20.96
N ARG A 796 -20.35 16.65 -19.69
CA ARG A 796 -19.03 16.96 -19.14
C ARG A 796 -18.09 15.76 -19.21
N LEU A 797 -18.56 14.56 -18.85
CA LEU A 797 -17.78 13.32 -18.98
C LEU A 797 -17.46 13.00 -20.44
N THR A 798 -18.42 13.17 -21.36
CA THR A 798 -18.19 12.95 -22.80
C THR A 798 -17.11 13.89 -23.33
N THR A 799 -17.17 15.18 -22.97
CA THR A 799 -16.15 16.17 -23.30
C THR A 799 -14.79 15.81 -22.70
N LEU A 800 -14.75 15.31 -21.45
CA LEU A 800 -13.52 14.82 -20.83
C LEU A 800 -12.93 13.64 -21.60
N PHE A 801 -13.74 12.65 -21.98
CA PHE A 801 -13.29 11.50 -22.78
C PHE A 801 -12.78 11.92 -24.17
N GLN A 802 -13.42 12.90 -24.80
CA GLN A 802 -12.92 13.49 -26.05
C GLN A 802 -11.56 14.15 -25.83
N ALA A 803 -11.39 14.88 -24.72
CA ALA A 803 -10.12 15.50 -24.37
C ALA A 803 -9.00 14.46 -24.12
N GLN A 804 -9.34 13.33 -23.49
CA GLN A 804 -8.45 12.16 -23.31
C GLN A 804 -8.11 11.45 -24.63
N SER A 805 -8.61 11.95 -25.78
CA SER A 805 -8.44 11.33 -27.10
C SER A 805 -8.99 9.89 -27.14
N ARG A 806 -10.02 9.61 -26.31
CA ARG A 806 -10.80 8.37 -26.24
C ARG A 806 -12.19 8.63 -26.87
N GLY A 807 -12.20 9.04 -28.14
CA GLY A 807 -13.42 9.37 -28.88
C GLY A 807 -14.46 8.25 -28.82
N LEU A 808 -15.75 8.60 -28.83
CA LEU A 808 -16.85 7.65 -29.09
C LEU A 808 -16.80 7.27 -30.58
N GLU A 809 -15.94 6.31 -30.94
CA GLU A 809 -15.91 5.76 -32.31
C GLU A 809 -16.70 4.45 -32.44
N SER A 810 -17.54 4.10 -31.47
CA SER A 810 -18.52 3.01 -31.67
C SER A 810 -19.67 3.49 -32.55
N ALA A 811 -19.69 2.98 -33.78
CA ALA A 811 -20.74 3.15 -34.77
C ALA A 811 -22.17 3.04 -34.17
N ARG A 812 -23.05 3.95 -34.60
CA ARG A 812 -24.53 4.03 -34.44
C ARG A 812 -25.15 5.08 -33.50
N ILE A 813 -24.41 5.90 -32.76
CA ILE A 813 -25.03 7.06 -32.03
C ILE A 813 -25.01 8.38 -32.85
N GLN A 814 -24.26 8.46 -33.95
CA GLN A 814 -24.26 9.65 -34.82
C GLN A 814 -24.58 9.30 -36.28
N LYS A 815 -25.87 9.23 -36.62
CA LYS A 815 -26.32 9.72 -37.94
C LYS A 815 -26.65 11.20 -37.75
N GLY A 816 -25.64 12.06 -37.91
CA GLY A 816 -25.91 13.50 -37.87
C GLY A 816 -24.73 14.44 -37.68
N VAL A 817 -23.48 13.98 -37.54
CA VAL A 817 -22.32 14.88 -37.52
C VAL A 817 -21.25 14.34 -38.47
N SER A 818 -21.11 15.03 -39.59
CA SER A 818 -20.14 14.77 -40.65
C SER A 818 -18.71 14.76 -40.10
N GLU A 819 -17.95 13.77 -40.55
CA GLU A 819 -16.49 13.67 -40.47
C GLU A 819 -15.81 14.92 -41.06
N LYS A 820 -15.66 15.94 -40.23
CA LYS A 820 -14.60 16.94 -40.33
C LYS A 820 -14.19 17.30 -38.92
N SER A 821 -13.01 16.84 -38.52
CA SER A 821 -12.33 17.22 -37.28
C SER A 821 -12.09 18.74 -37.27
N LYS A 822 -13.10 19.50 -36.86
CA LYS A 822 -12.90 20.87 -36.41
C LYS A 822 -12.43 20.78 -34.98
N ASP A 823 -11.25 21.33 -34.71
CA ASP A 823 -10.74 21.57 -33.36
C ASP A 823 -11.87 22.15 -32.51
N ILE A 824 -12.33 21.36 -31.54
CA ILE A 824 -13.26 21.86 -30.53
C ILE A 824 -12.47 22.90 -29.73
N ASP A 825 -13.02 24.10 -29.63
CA ASP A 825 -12.44 25.18 -28.84
C ASP A 825 -12.57 24.84 -27.34
N LEU A 826 -11.65 24.01 -26.85
CA LEU A 826 -11.60 23.53 -25.47
C LEU A 826 -11.48 24.67 -24.45
N SER A 827 -11.19 25.91 -24.87
CA SER A 827 -11.14 27.06 -23.99
C SER A 827 -12.49 27.36 -23.33
N ARG A 828 -13.60 27.22 -24.06
CA ARG A 828 -14.97 27.34 -23.52
C ARG A 828 -15.40 26.12 -22.72
N SER A 829 -14.86 24.94 -23.04
CA SER A 829 -15.16 23.69 -22.33
C SER A 829 -14.38 23.52 -21.03
N LEU A 830 -13.29 24.27 -20.84
CA LEU A 830 -12.42 24.18 -19.66
C LEU A 830 -13.20 24.46 -18.37
N GLU A 831 -14.04 25.50 -18.37
CA GLU A 831 -14.91 25.84 -17.23
C GLU A 831 -15.88 24.70 -16.88
N GLN A 832 -16.36 23.95 -17.88
CA GLN A 832 -17.32 22.86 -17.69
C GLN A 832 -16.68 21.61 -17.07
N ILE A 833 -15.44 21.29 -17.43
CA ILE A 833 -14.74 20.07 -16.98
C ILE A 833 -13.77 20.32 -15.82
N THR A 834 -13.53 21.57 -15.41
CA THR A 834 -12.68 21.89 -14.24
C THR A 834 -13.20 21.22 -12.96
N SER A 835 -14.51 21.14 -12.81
CA SER A 835 -15.19 20.43 -11.72
C SER A 835 -15.02 18.90 -11.74
N LEU A 836 -14.41 18.34 -12.77
CA LEU A 836 -14.00 16.92 -12.86
C LEU A 836 -12.50 16.73 -12.53
N GLY A 837 -11.84 17.71 -11.92
CA GLY A 837 -10.39 17.66 -11.66
C GLY A 837 -9.53 17.98 -12.88
N PHE A 838 -10.13 18.38 -14.01
CA PHE A 838 -9.38 18.80 -15.20
C PHE A 838 -8.74 20.18 -14.98
N THR A 839 -7.47 20.17 -14.62
CA THR A 839 -6.71 21.41 -14.35
C THR A 839 -6.22 22.09 -15.63
N LYS A 840 -5.83 23.37 -15.50
CA LYS A 840 -5.13 24.10 -16.58
C LYS A 840 -3.90 23.35 -17.09
N LEU A 841 -3.19 22.62 -16.23
CA LEU A 841 -2.03 21.83 -16.63
C LEU A 841 -2.41 20.69 -17.59
N HIS A 842 -3.54 20.02 -17.38
CA HIS A 842 -4.05 19.01 -18.33
C HIS A 842 -4.26 19.60 -19.73
N TYR A 843 -4.87 20.79 -19.80
CA TYR A 843 -5.06 21.51 -21.06
C TYR A 843 -3.74 21.89 -21.76
N LEU A 844 -2.77 22.43 -21.00
CA LEU A 844 -1.45 22.78 -21.56
C LEU A 844 -0.75 21.56 -22.15
N CYS A 845 -0.80 20.42 -21.43
CA CYS A 845 -0.17 19.17 -21.85
C CYS A 845 -0.87 18.49 -23.03
N GLN A 846 -2.18 18.69 -23.16
CA GLN A 846 -2.98 18.29 -24.30
C GLN A 846 -2.71 19.17 -25.55
N GLY A 847 -2.23 20.39 -25.38
CA GLY A 847 -1.94 21.32 -26.46
C GLY A 847 -0.99 20.75 -27.52
N ARG A 848 -1.22 21.12 -28.79
CA ARG A 848 -0.36 20.69 -29.92
C ARG A 848 1.02 21.37 -29.92
N THR A 849 1.14 22.52 -29.26
CA THR A 849 2.38 23.29 -29.22
C THR A 849 3.23 22.89 -28.03
N TYR A 850 4.54 22.98 -28.20
CA TYR A 850 5.52 22.83 -27.13
C TYR A 850 5.39 24.02 -26.16
N GLN A 851 4.83 23.78 -24.97
CA GLN A 851 4.46 24.81 -23.99
C GLN A 851 5.37 24.81 -22.76
N LYS A 852 6.68 24.73 -22.99
CA LYS A 852 7.69 24.64 -21.92
C LYS A 852 7.55 25.75 -20.88
N ASP A 853 7.41 27.00 -21.30
CA ASP A 853 7.43 28.15 -20.39
C ASP A 853 6.13 28.22 -19.57
N ALA A 854 4.98 27.90 -20.17
CA ALA A 854 3.70 27.86 -19.47
C ALA A 854 3.65 26.71 -18.44
N ILE A 855 4.13 25.52 -18.80
CA ILE A 855 4.23 24.36 -17.89
C ILE A 855 5.21 24.68 -16.76
N SER A 856 6.38 25.23 -17.07
CA SER A 856 7.38 25.58 -16.05
C SER A 856 6.93 26.72 -15.15
N GLY A 857 6.14 27.67 -15.67
CA GLY A 857 5.49 28.70 -14.88
C GLY A 857 4.47 28.11 -13.90
N TYR A 858 3.63 27.18 -14.37
CA TYR A 858 2.63 26.50 -13.53
C TYR A 858 3.27 25.70 -12.39
N VAL A 859 4.37 24.99 -12.64
CA VAL A 859 5.10 24.21 -11.63
C VAL A 859 5.79 25.12 -10.59
N LYS A 860 6.28 26.30 -10.99
CA LYS A 860 6.89 27.28 -10.07
C LYS A 860 5.92 27.85 -9.04
N GLU A 861 4.62 27.76 -9.28
CA GLU A 861 3.57 28.18 -8.33
C GLU A 861 3.28 27.10 -7.26
N ASP A 862 4.17 26.10 -7.08
CA ASP A 862 4.05 24.98 -6.13
C ASP A 862 2.77 24.14 -6.31
N LYS A 863 2.30 24.05 -7.55
CA LYS A 863 1.12 23.26 -7.92
C LYS A 863 1.50 21.83 -8.29
N ASP A 864 0.67 20.87 -7.88
CA ASP A 864 0.89 19.45 -8.12
C ASP A 864 0.95 19.13 -9.63
N ILE A 865 2.15 18.72 -10.08
CA ILE A 865 2.42 18.30 -11.45
C ILE A 865 1.74 16.97 -11.80
N ASN A 866 1.43 16.16 -10.80
CA ASN A 866 0.79 14.85 -10.93
C ASN A 866 -0.70 14.90 -10.59
N CYS A 867 -1.31 16.09 -10.62
CA CYS A 867 -2.74 16.25 -10.40
C CYS A 867 -3.55 15.26 -11.25
N ARG A 868 -4.64 14.75 -10.67
CA ARG A 868 -5.47 13.71 -11.29
C ARG A 868 -6.86 14.25 -11.61
N ASP A 869 -7.38 13.87 -12.77
CA ASP A 869 -8.79 14.05 -13.08
C ASP A 869 -9.66 12.98 -12.37
N ILE A 870 -10.99 13.04 -12.57
CA ILE A 870 -11.97 12.13 -11.96
C ILE A 870 -11.75 10.64 -12.32
N LEU A 871 -10.97 10.34 -13.37
CA LEU A 871 -10.62 9.00 -13.85
C LEU A 871 -9.15 8.64 -13.60
N ASP A 872 -8.50 9.39 -12.72
CA ASP A 872 -7.10 9.24 -12.30
C ASP A 872 -6.07 9.50 -13.42
N TRP A 873 -6.47 10.20 -14.49
CA TRP A 873 -5.53 10.65 -15.52
C TRP A 873 -4.71 11.83 -15.04
N THR A 874 -3.40 11.77 -15.29
CA THR A 874 -2.48 12.88 -15.05
C THR A 874 -2.26 13.69 -16.32
N PRO A 875 -1.74 14.93 -16.26
CA PRO A 875 -1.41 15.71 -17.45
C PRO A 875 -0.44 14.98 -18.41
N LEU A 876 0.41 14.10 -17.86
CA LEU A 876 1.31 13.26 -18.64
C LEU A 876 0.57 12.20 -19.47
N HIS A 877 -0.55 11.65 -18.98
CA HIS A 877 -1.42 10.77 -19.77
C HIS A 877 -2.02 11.50 -20.96
N TYR A 878 -2.47 12.74 -20.78
CA TYR A 878 -3.01 13.57 -21.87
C TYR A 878 -1.96 13.87 -22.94
N ALA A 879 -0.72 14.18 -22.53
CA ALA A 879 0.38 14.37 -23.45
C ALA A 879 0.72 13.07 -24.21
N ALA A 880 0.68 11.91 -23.52
CA ALA A 880 0.94 10.60 -24.12
C ALA A 880 -0.17 10.10 -25.06
N ALA A 881 -1.43 10.46 -24.81
CA ALA A 881 -2.57 10.07 -25.62
C ALA A 881 -2.62 10.76 -27.00
N ARG A 882 -1.73 11.74 -27.26
CA ARG A 882 -1.61 12.44 -28.53
C ARG A 882 -0.33 12.05 -29.28
N SER A 883 -0.45 11.91 -30.60
CA SER A 883 0.68 11.58 -31.48
C SER A 883 1.71 12.70 -31.61
N ASP A 884 1.32 13.96 -31.42
CA ASP A 884 2.15 15.13 -31.81
C ASP A 884 2.62 15.98 -30.61
N SER A 885 2.38 15.55 -29.38
CA SER A 885 2.73 16.36 -28.19
C SER A 885 4.21 16.21 -27.83
N ASP A 886 4.96 17.31 -27.89
CA ASP A 886 6.35 17.40 -27.39
C ASP A 886 6.43 17.73 -25.88
N ASN A 887 5.29 17.94 -25.22
CA ASN A 887 5.23 18.36 -23.82
C ASN A 887 5.67 17.25 -22.84
N ILE A 888 5.68 15.98 -23.28
CA ILE A 888 6.19 14.85 -22.49
C ILE A 888 7.64 15.07 -22.09
N PHE A 889 8.47 15.62 -22.98
CA PHE A 889 9.88 15.88 -22.67
C PHE A 889 10.01 16.83 -21.47
N VAL A 890 9.25 17.93 -21.45
CA VAL A 890 9.27 18.90 -20.35
C VAL A 890 8.74 18.26 -19.07
N MET A 891 7.63 17.54 -19.14
CA MET A 891 7.04 16.92 -17.95
C MET A 891 7.92 15.81 -17.36
N ALA A 892 8.31 14.84 -18.18
CA ALA A 892 9.02 13.65 -17.72
C ALA A 892 10.52 13.90 -17.47
N THR A 893 11.17 14.71 -18.29
CA THR A 893 12.64 14.91 -18.20
C THR A 893 13.01 16.17 -17.40
N VAL A 894 12.30 17.28 -17.57
CA VAL A 894 12.65 18.56 -16.91
C VAL A 894 12.07 18.62 -15.50
N HIS A 895 10.78 18.33 -15.34
CA HIS A 895 10.08 18.45 -14.05
C HIS A 895 9.87 17.12 -13.31
N GLN A 896 10.38 16.00 -13.84
CA GLN A 896 10.31 14.67 -13.21
C GLN A 896 8.89 14.26 -12.76
N ALA A 897 7.87 14.56 -13.57
CA ALA A 897 6.52 14.05 -13.35
C ALA A 897 6.52 12.52 -13.25
N ASN A 898 5.59 11.95 -12.48
CA ASN A 898 5.49 10.51 -12.28
C ASN A 898 5.12 9.81 -13.60
N VAL A 899 6.13 9.28 -14.29
CA VAL A 899 6.00 8.56 -15.57
C VAL A 899 5.27 7.22 -15.45
N ASN A 900 5.12 6.70 -14.23
CA ASN A 900 4.45 5.44 -13.91
C ASN A 900 3.13 5.66 -13.17
N ALA A 901 2.56 6.87 -13.26
CA ALA A 901 1.21 7.11 -12.76
C ALA A 901 0.23 6.13 -13.42
N LEU A 902 -0.66 5.53 -12.63
CA LEU A 902 -1.65 4.58 -13.09
C LEU A 902 -3.00 5.27 -13.18
N ASP A 903 -3.71 5.07 -14.28
CA ASP A 903 -5.12 5.45 -14.40
C ASP A 903 -6.06 4.38 -13.84
N THR A 904 -7.36 4.60 -13.98
CA THR A 904 -8.44 3.66 -13.59
C THR A 904 -8.40 2.29 -14.31
N LEU A 905 -7.63 2.13 -15.40
CA LEU A 905 -7.38 0.85 -16.09
C LEU A 905 -6.03 0.23 -15.71
N ASP A 906 -5.35 0.78 -14.71
CA ASP A 906 -3.94 0.52 -14.37
C ASP A 906 -2.98 0.79 -15.56
N TRP A 907 -3.36 1.63 -16.53
CA TRP A 907 -2.49 1.99 -17.64
C TRP A 907 -1.58 3.15 -17.23
N THR A 908 -0.33 3.07 -17.69
CA THR A 908 0.65 4.15 -17.57
C THR A 908 0.63 5.06 -18.80
N PRO A 909 1.19 6.28 -18.74
CA PRO A 909 1.41 7.12 -19.92
C PRO A 909 2.16 6.37 -21.05
N LEU A 910 3.04 5.42 -20.71
CA LEU A 910 3.76 4.62 -21.70
C LEU A 910 2.81 3.75 -22.54
N HIS A 911 1.75 3.17 -21.96
CA HIS A 911 0.76 2.41 -22.71
C HIS A 911 0.13 3.25 -23.83
N TYR A 912 -0.29 4.48 -23.50
CA TYR A 912 -0.89 5.40 -24.47
C TYR A 912 0.09 5.87 -25.54
N ALA A 913 1.33 6.20 -25.16
CA ALA A 913 2.38 6.58 -26.12
C ALA A 913 2.68 5.43 -27.11
N CYS A 914 2.71 4.19 -26.61
CA CYS A 914 2.91 3.01 -27.43
C CYS A 914 1.72 2.70 -28.34
N LEU A 915 0.49 2.86 -27.85
CA LEU A 915 -0.72 2.70 -28.64
C LEU A 915 -0.78 3.72 -29.80
N ARG A 916 -0.29 4.94 -29.59
CA ARG A 916 -0.26 6.01 -30.60
C ARG A 916 0.93 5.92 -31.56
N GLY A 917 1.95 5.12 -31.24
CA GLY A 917 3.11 4.93 -32.11
C GLY A 917 4.13 6.09 -32.08
N ASN A 918 4.05 7.01 -31.12
CA ASN A 918 5.00 8.11 -31.05
C ASN A 918 6.31 7.69 -30.36
N ALA A 919 7.29 7.31 -31.18
CA ALA A 919 8.63 6.93 -30.75
C ALA A 919 9.35 8.01 -29.92
N LYS A 920 9.19 9.31 -30.23
CA LYS A 920 9.84 10.39 -29.47
C LYS A 920 9.32 10.46 -28.03
N ASN A 921 8.01 10.27 -27.88
CA ASN A 921 7.33 10.26 -26.59
C ASN A 921 7.71 9.03 -25.77
N VAL A 922 7.79 7.87 -26.41
CA VAL A 922 8.30 6.63 -25.80
C VAL A 922 9.74 6.83 -25.31
N VAL A 923 10.65 7.36 -26.12
CA VAL A 923 12.03 7.66 -25.70
C VAL A 923 12.07 8.62 -24.52
N SER A 924 11.23 9.66 -24.52
CA SER A 924 11.18 10.65 -23.43
C SER A 924 10.68 10.03 -22.12
N LEU A 925 9.66 9.16 -22.18
CA LEU A 925 9.16 8.42 -21.02
C LEU A 925 10.18 7.40 -20.49
N LEU A 926 10.85 6.67 -21.39
CA LEU A 926 11.91 5.72 -21.03
C LEU A 926 13.11 6.43 -20.36
N ARG A 927 13.50 7.62 -20.86
CA ARG A 927 14.50 8.49 -20.20
C ARG A 927 14.06 8.92 -18.80
N GLY A 928 12.76 9.15 -18.62
CA GLY A 928 12.13 9.40 -17.32
C GLY A 928 12.03 8.17 -16.42
N ARG A 929 12.55 7.00 -16.81
CA ARG A 929 12.48 5.71 -16.10
C ARG A 929 11.07 5.11 -16.04
N ALA A 930 10.30 5.24 -17.12
CA ALA A 930 9.04 4.53 -17.25
C ALA A 930 9.26 3.00 -17.20
N ASP A 931 8.37 2.29 -16.50
CA ASP A 931 8.38 0.84 -16.43
C ASP A 931 7.89 0.26 -17.75
N VAL A 932 8.81 -0.35 -18.48
CA VAL A 932 8.60 -0.94 -19.81
C VAL A 932 7.66 -2.15 -19.76
N ASN A 933 7.61 -2.83 -18.60
CA ASN A 933 6.83 -4.05 -18.40
C ASN A 933 5.60 -3.84 -17.50
N ALA A 934 5.20 -2.58 -17.30
CA ALA A 934 3.98 -2.25 -16.58
C ALA A 934 2.79 -3.02 -17.20
N LYS A 935 1.91 -3.55 -16.36
CA LYS A 935 0.73 -4.28 -16.80
C LYS A 935 -0.54 -3.56 -16.34
N GLY A 936 -1.43 -3.29 -17.28
CA GLY A 936 -2.79 -2.84 -17.01
C GLY A 936 -3.64 -3.92 -16.34
N LYS A 937 -4.91 -3.60 -16.05
CA LYS A 937 -5.85 -4.50 -15.38
C LYS A 937 -5.95 -5.89 -16.03
N ASN A 938 -5.95 -5.94 -17.36
CA ASN A 938 -6.05 -7.19 -18.13
C ASN A 938 -4.66 -7.77 -18.45
N GLY A 939 -3.60 -7.39 -17.75
CA GLY A 939 -2.25 -7.86 -18.09
C GLY A 939 -1.66 -7.30 -19.39
N ILE A 940 -2.38 -6.43 -20.12
CA ILE A 940 -1.88 -5.72 -21.31
C ILE A 940 -0.65 -4.91 -20.89
N ALA A 941 0.41 -4.99 -21.69
CA ALA A 941 1.68 -4.31 -21.45
C ALA A 941 1.93 -3.31 -22.61
N PRO A 942 2.83 -2.32 -22.46
CA PRO A 942 3.14 -1.37 -23.52
C PRO A 942 3.54 -2.05 -24.85
N LEU A 943 4.22 -3.20 -24.76
CA LEU A 943 4.61 -4.00 -25.92
C LEU A 943 3.41 -4.57 -26.70
N HIS A 944 2.36 -5.00 -26.00
CA HIS A 944 1.09 -5.41 -26.61
C HIS A 944 0.45 -4.25 -27.39
N CYS A 945 0.40 -3.05 -26.81
CA CYS A 945 -0.17 -1.87 -27.46
C CYS A 945 0.55 -1.52 -28.78
N ALA A 946 1.89 -1.62 -28.79
CA ALA A 946 2.70 -1.38 -29.97
C ALA A 946 2.49 -2.45 -31.05
N ALA A 947 2.48 -3.74 -30.65
CA ALA A 947 2.30 -4.86 -31.57
C ALA A 947 0.91 -4.85 -32.23
N MET A 948 -0.14 -4.58 -31.45
CA MET A 948 -1.52 -4.52 -31.90
C MET A 948 -1.79 -3.42 -32.94
N LYS A 949 -1.06 -2.30 -32.88
CA LYS A 949 -1.17 -1.19 -33.84
C LYS A 949 -0.10 -1.19 -34.93
N GLY A 950 0.79 -2.19 -34.95
CA GLY A 950 1.79 -2.34 -36.00
C GLY A 950 3.01 -1.41 -35.86
N HIS A 951 3.23 -0.83 -34.69
CA HIS A 951 4.27 0.20 -34.49
C HIS A 951 5.66 -0.41 -34.26
N LYS A 952 6.28 -0.93 -35.34
CA LYS A 952 7.60 -1.58 -35.30
C LYS A 952 8.69 -0.73 -34.63
N THR A 953 8.75 0.57 -34.91
CA THR A 953 9.78 1.47 -34.36
C THR A 953 9.64 1.68 -32.86
N VAL A 954 8.41 1.78 -32.35
CA VAL A 954 8.17 1.81 -30.90
C VAL A 954 8.51 0.46 -30.29
N MET A 955 8.16 -0.62 -30.96
CA MET A 955 8.44 -1.96 -30.46
C MET A 955 9.93 -2.22 -30.33
N SER A 956 10.75 -1.83 -31.30
CA SER A 956 12.20 -1.97 -31.20
C SER A 956 12.78 -1.18 -30.02
N LEU A 957 12.29 0.05 -29.80
CA LEU A 957 12.69 0.87 -28.65
C LEU A 957 12.32 0.21 -27.30
N LEU A 958 11.15 -0.42 -27.21
CA LEU A 958 10.73 -1.12 -25.99
C LEU A 958 11.59 -2.37 -25.73
N VAL A 959 11.86 -3.18 -26.75
CA VAL A 959 12.70 -4.39 -26.64
C VAL A 959 14.13 -4.01 -26.26
N GLU A 960 14.71 -2.99 -26.89
CA GLU A 960 16.02 -2.43 -26.52
C GLU A 960 16.05 -1.91 -25.07
N ALA A 961 14.93 -1.40 -24.57
CA ALA A 961 14.78 -0.95 -23.18
C ALA A 961 14.49 -2.08 -22.17
N GLY A 962 14.46 -3.35 -22.62
CA GLY A 962 14.26 -4.52 -21.75
C GLY A 962 12.80 -4.97 -21.60
N ALA A 963 11.93 -4.69 -22.57
CA ALA A 963 10.59 -5.27 -22.62
C ALA A 963 10.63 -6.80 -22.70
N ALA A 964 9.79 -7.47 -21.93
CA ALA A 964 9.59 -8.92 -22.04
C ALA A 964 8.82 -9.22 -23.34
N ILE A 965 9.48 -9.87 -24.29
CA ILE A 965 8.92 -10.22 -25.61
C ILE A 965 7.71 -11.15 -25.48
N ASP A 966 7.83 -12.16 -24.63
CA ASP A 966 6.81 -13.20 -24.39
C ASP A 966 5.88 -12.88 -23.22
N VAL A 967 5.60 -11.59 -23.00
CA VAL A 967 4.66 -11.17 -21.97
C VAL A 967 3.24 -11.65 -22.31
N LEU A 968 2.56 -12.27 -21.35
CA LEU A 968 1.16 -12.69 -21.51
C LEU A 968 0.22 -11.61 -20.97
N ASP A 969 -0.80 -11.30 -21.75
CA ASP A 969 -1.98 -10.57 -21.28
C ASP A 969 -2.97 -11.50 -20.56
N GLY A 970 -4.13 -10.97 -20.17
CA GLY A 970 -5.18 -11.66 -19.43
C GLY A 970 -5.96 -12.68 -20.26
N PHE A 971 -5.75 -12.70 -21.59
CA PHE A 971 -6.27 -13.72 -22.51
C PHE A 971 -5.15 -14.69 -22.94
N GLN A 972 -4.09 -14.78 -22.14
CA GLN A 972 -2.89 -15.60 -22.41
C GLN A 972 -2.26 -15.33 -23.79
N THR A 973 -2.49 -14.15 -24.36
CA THR A 973 -2.03 -13.80 -25.70
C THR A 973 -0.71 -13.04 -25.59
N THR A 974 0.23 -13.32 -26.49
CA THR A 974 1.53 -12.63 -26.59
C THR A 974 1.48 -11.49 -27.60
N PRO A 975 2.42 -10.52 -27.55
CA PRO A 975 2.53 -9.48 -28.56
C PRO A 975 2.69 -10.02 -29.99
N LEU A 976 3.38 -11.16 -30.17
CA LEU A 976 3.52 -11.82 -31.47
C LEU A 976 2.17 -12.32 -32.00
N LEU A 977 1.35 -12.94 -31.14
CA LEU A 977 0.03 -13.43 -31.51
C LEU A 977 -0.90 -12.27 -31.91
N TRP A 978 -0.87 -11.15 -31.16
CA TRP A 978 -1.57 -9.91 -31.54
C TRP A 978 -1.12 -9.37 -32.90
N ALA A 979 0.20 -9.34 -33.15
CA ALA A 979 0.76 -8.87 -34.41
C ALA A 979 0.30 -9.74 -35.60
N ALA A 980 0.27 -11.06 -35.43
CA ALA A 980 -0.18 -11.99 -36.44
C ALA A 980 -1.69 -11.88 -36.71
N SER A 981 -2.51 -11.82 -35.66
CA SER A 981 -3.97 -11.62 -35.74
C SER A 981 -4.36 -10.31 -36.43
N LYS A 982 -3.58 -9.24 -36.26
CA LYS A 982 -3.83 -7.94 -36.91
C LYS A 982 -3.09 -7.76 -38.24
N GLY A 983 -2.36 -8.78 -38.72
CA GLY A 983 -1.69 -8.74 -40.03
C GLY A 983 -0.44 -7.86 -40.09
N HIS A 984 0.15 -7.50 -38.96
CA HIS A 984 1.29 -6.56 -38.89
C HIS A 984 2.61 -7.25 -39.24
N LYS A 985 2.83 -7.51 -40.53
CA LYS A 985 4.01 -8.20 -41.07
C LYS A 985 5.34 -7.71 -40.50
N ALA A 986 5.57 -6.40 -40.48
CA ALA A 986 6.83 -5.81 -40.04
C ALA A 986 7.12 -6.03 -38.54
N VAL A 987 6.06 -6.17 -37.73
CA VAL A 987 6.12 -6.47 -36.29
C VAL A 987 6.37 -7.95 -36.08
N VAL A 988 5.66 -8.81 -36.81
CA VAL A 988 5.88 -10.27 -36.81
C VAL A 988 7.32 -10.60 -37.21
N GLU A 989 7.82 -10.01 -38.29
CA GLU A 989 9.21 -10.19 -38.76
C GLU A 989 10.24 -9.83 -37.69
N TYR A 990 9.99 -8.75 -36.94
CA TYR A 990 10.90 -8.28 -35.90
C TYR A 990 10.88 -9.18 -34.65
N LEU A 991 9.70 -9.64 -34.23
CA LEU A 991 9.57 -10.47 -33.02
C LEU A 991 9.91 -11.94 -33.26
N TRP A 992 9.72 -12.46 -34.48
CA TRP A 992 9.85 -13.88 -34.79
C TRP A 992 11.16 -14.52 -34.31
N PRO A 993 12.35 -13.91 -34.50
CA PRO A 993 13.61 -14.53 -34.09
C PRO A 993 13.66 -14.85 -32.59
N ASP A 994 13.23 -13.91 -31.76
CA ASP A 994 13.42 -13.94 -30.30
C ASP A 994 12.18 -14.42 -29.52
N ALA A 995 10.99 -14.39 -30.12
CA ALA A 995 9.75 -14.79 -29.47
C ALA A 995 9.58 -16.31 -29.34
N SER A 996 8.92 -16.74 -28.27
CA SER A 996 8.58 -18.14 -28.03
C SER A 996 7.45 -18.59 -28.95
N ARG A 997 7.78 -19.58 -29.79
CA ARG A 997 6.84 -20.22 -30.73
C ARG A 997 5.90 -21.23 -30.06
N LYS A 998 6.16 -21.57 -28.79
CA LYS A 998 5.38 -22.55 -28.03
C LYS A 998 4.12 -21.95 -27.40
N LEU A 999 4.11 -20.63 -27.21
CA LEU A 999 3.01 -19.92 -26.60
C LEU A 999 1.85 -19.83 -27.60
N ARG A 1000 0.65 -20.10 -27.10
CA ARG A 1000 -0.60 -20.22 -27.84
C ARG A 1000 -1.66 -19.41 -27.12
N ASP A 1001 -2.68 -18.98 -27.85
CA ASP A 1001 -3.82 -18.28 -27.24
C ASP A 1001 -4.71 -19.24 -26.42
N ASP A 1002 -5.81 -18.70 -25.89
CA ASP A 1002 -6.80 -19.46 -25.13
C ASP A 1002 -7.47 -20.58 -25.93
N ASP A 1003 -7.43 -20.59 -27.26
CA ASP A 1003 -7.94 -21.68 -28.12
C ASP A 1003 -6.84 -22.67 -28.53
N GLY A 1004 -5.61 -22.47 -28.08
CA GLY A 1004 -4.46 -23.29 -28.48
C GLY A 1004 -3.93 -22.97 -29.88
N ARG A 1005 -4.34 -21.85 -30.48
CA ARG A 1005 -3.94 -21.41 -31.82
C ARG A 1005 -2.54 -20.81 -31.78
N THR A 1006 -1.81 -21.01 -32.88
CA THR A 1006 -0.47 -20.43 -33.10
C THR A 1006 -0.56 -19.12 -33.90
N ALA A 1007 0.56 -18.38 -34.00
CA ALA A 1007 0.64 -17.20 -34.86
C ALA A 1007 0.23 -17.48 -36.31
N LEU A 1008 0.47 -18.70 -36.81
CA LEU A 1008 0.08 -19.10 -38.16
C LEU A 1008 -1.45 -19.25 -38.30
N HIS A 1009 -2.14 -19.84 -37.31
CA HIS A 1009 -3.60 -19.89 -37.28
C HIS A 1009 -4.20 -18.48 -37.28
N LEU A 1010 -3.67 -17.60 -36.43
CA LEU A 1010 -4.18 -16.22 -36.32
C LEU A 1010 -3.94 -15.40 -37.60
N ALA A 1011 -2.78 -15.57 -38.25
CA ALA A 1011 -2.50 -14.94 -39.54
C ALA A 1011 -3.44 -15.45 -40.65
N THR A 1012 -3.83 -16.73 -40.61
CA THR A 1012 -4.81 -17.32 -41.51
C THR A 1012 -6.20 -16.74 -41.29
N LEU A 1013 -6.68 -16.67 -40.03
CA LEU A 1013 -7.96 -16.04 -39.68
C LEU A 1013 -8.02 -14.58 -40.15
N ALA A 1014 -6.91 -13.86 -39.99
CA ALA A 1014 -6.80 -12.47 -40.43
C ALA A 1014 -6.76 -12.29 -41.96
N ASN A 1015 -6.74 -13.39 -42.74
CA ASN A 1015 -6.62 -13.40 -44.19
C ASN A 1015 -5.41 -12.60 -44.72
N ASN A 1016 -4.25 -12.76 -44.09
CA ASN A 1016 -3.02 -12.05 -44.46
C ASN A 1016 -1.99 -13.02 -45.07
N PRO A 1017 -2.05 -13.32 -46.38
CA PRO A 1017 -1.16 -14.28 -47.02
C PRO A 1017 0.32 -13.88 -46.91
N GLU A 1018 0.64 -12.58 -46.86
CA GLU A 1018 2.01 -12.12 -46.68
C GLU A 1018 2.61 -12.48 -45.31
N VAL A 1019 1.79 -12.48 -44.25
CA VAL A 1019 2.23 -12.85 -42.91
C VAL A 1019 2.37 -14.36 -42.81
N VAL A 1020 1.43 -15.11 -43.42
CA VAL A 1020 1.50 -16.57 -43.54
C VAL A 1020 2.78 -16.98 -44.29
N GLU A 1021 3.03 -16.42 -45.46
CA GLU A 1021 4.22 -16.68 -46.26
C GLU A 1021 5.50 -16.34 -45.48
N LEU A 1022 5.51 -15.19 -44.78
CA LEU A 1022 6.63 -14.82 -43.91
C LEU A 1022 6.85 -15.90 -42.85
N LEU A 1023 5.84 -16.27 -42.08
CA LEU A 1023 5.93 -17.26 -41.00
C LEU A 1023 6.44 -18.63 -41.48
N LEU A 1024 6.03 -19.07 -42.67
CA LEU A 1024 6.46 -20.35 -43.26
C LEU A 1024 7.92 -20.30 -43.76
N LYS A 1025 8.39 -19.15 -44.25
CA LYS A 1025 9.76 -18.99 -44.80
C LYS A 1025 10.82 -18.56 -43.79
N GLN A 1026 10.41 -18.22 -42.56
CA GLN A 1026 11.35 -17.83 -41.50
C GLN A 1026 12.25 -18.99 -41.04
N ASN A 1027 13.33 -18.67 -40.33
CA ASN A 1027 14.24 -19.67 -39.75
C ASN A 1027 14.35 -19.51 -38.22
N PRO A 1028 13.86 -20.48 -37.41
CA PRO A 1028 13.10 -21.67 -37.82
C PRO A 1028 11.70 -21.33 -38.35
N PRO A 1029 11.12 -22.17 -39.23
CA PRO A 1029 9.80 -21.96 -39.82
C PRO A 1029 8.69 -22.20 -38.80
N ALA A 1030 7.51 -21.63 -39.06
CA ALA A 1030 6.32 -21.90 -38.26
C ALA A 1030 5.86 -23.37 -38.42
N GLU A 1031 5.31 -23.93 -37.35
CA GLU A 1031 4.71 -25.27 -37.39
C GLU A 1031 3.40 -25.22 -38.20
N LYS A 1032 3.49 -25.64 -39.47
CA LYS A 1032 2.40 -25.59 -40.45
C LYS A 1032 1.22 -26.53 -40.13
N ASP A 1033 1.50 -27.62 -39.42
CA ASP A 1033 0.51 -28.65 -39.04
C ASP A 1033 0.18 -28.62 -37.53
N ALA A 1034 0.48 -27.50 -36.87
CA ALA A 1034 0.13 -27.31 -35.47
C ALA A 1034 -1.39 -27.48 -35.29
N LYS A 1035 -1.80 -28.20 -34.25
CA LYS A 1035 -3.22 -28.35 -33.91
C LYS A 1035 -3.62 -27.37 -32.82
N ASP A 1036 -4.82 -26.80 -32.94
CA ASP A 1036 -5.48 -26.04 -31.88
C ASP A 1036 -6.19 -26.99 -30.88
N ARG A 1037 -6.96 -26.45 -29.92
CA ARG A 1037 -7.70 -27.25 -28.92
C ARG A 1037 -8.76 -28.18 -29.53
N ASN A 1038 -9.25 -27.89 -30.74
CA ASN A 1038 -10.21 -28.73 -31.46
C ASN A 1038 -9.52 -29.75 -32.38
N GLY A 1039 -8.19 -29.78 -32.40
CA GLY A 1039 -7.41 -30.64 -33.29
C GLY A 1039 -7.25 -30.06 -34.70
N GLN A 1040 -7.60 -28.79 -34.92
CA GLN A 1040 -7.66 -28.16 -36.23
C GLN A 1040 -6.34 -27.52 -36.60
N THR A 1041 -5.98 -27.59 -37.88
CA THR A 1041 -4.72 -27.04 -38.42
C THR A 1041 -4.94 -25.67 -39.07
N PRO A 1042 -3.88 -24.89 -39.35
CA PRO A 1042 -3.99 -23.67 -40.13
C PRO A 1042 -4.60 -23.90 -41.53
N LEU A 1043 -4.38 -25.08 -42.13
CA LEU A 1043 -4.99 -25.46 -43.41
C LEU A 1043 -6.50 -25.66 -43.27
N TYR A 1044 -6.96 -26.28 -42.18
CA TYR A 1044 -8.38 -26.37 -41.85
C TYR A 1044 -9.03 -24.99 -41.85
N VAL A 1045 -8.45 -24.05 -41.10
CA VAL A 1045 -8.98 -22.69 -40.97
C VAL A 1045 -9.05 -22.00 -42.33
N ALA A 1046 -7.99 -22.12 -43.14
CA ALA A 1046 -7.95 -21.51 -44.47
C ALA A 1046 -9.05 -22.03 -45.41
N VAL A 1047 -9.39 -23.32 -45.33
CA VAL A 1047 -10.40 -23.96 -46.18
C VAL A 1047 -11.81 -23.58 -45.76
N VAL A 1048 -12.13 -23.63 -44.46
CA VAL A 1048 -13.46 -23.27 -43.95
C VAL A 1048 -13.76 -21.79 -44.18
N GLU A 1049 -12.76 -20.93 -44.00
CA GLU A 1049 -12.85 -19.49 -44.23
C GLU A 1049 -12.73 -19.09 -45.71
N ASP A 1050 -12.62 -20.05 -46.63
CA ASP A 1050 -12.55 -19.83 -48.09
C ASP A 1050 -11.37 -18.93 -48.53
N ARG A 1051 -10.20 -19.11 -47.89
CA ARG A 1051 -8.98 -18.33 -48.10
C ARG A 1051 -8.06 -18.99 -49.13
N GLN A 1052 -8.49 -19.04 -50.38
CA GLN A 1052 -7.78 -19.73 -51.46
C GLN A 1052 -6.26 -19.47 -51.52
N ALA A 1053 -5.84 -18.20 -51.48
CA ALA A 1053 -4.42 -17.84 -51.56
C ALA A 1053 -3.59 -18.45 -50.42
N ILE A 1054 -4.16 -18.56 -49.22
CA ILE A 1054 -3.49 -19.15 -48.05
C ILE A 1054 -3.48 -20.68 -48.16
N VAL A 1055 -4.55 -21.29 -48.68
CA VAL A 1055 -4.60 -22.73 -48.98
C VAL A 1055 -3.51 -23.13 -49.96
N GLU A 1056 -3.36 -22.40 -51.07
CA GLU A 1056 -2.31 -22.64 -52.07
C GLU A 1056 -0.90 -22.48 -51.47
N LEU A 1057 -0.69 -21.48 -50.61
CA LEU A 1057 0.60 -21.29 -49.90
C LEU A 1057 0.89 -22.45 -48.94
N LEU A 1058 -0.07 -22.86 -48.11
CA LEU A 1058 0.12 -23.94 -47.14
C LEU A 1058 0.36 -25.29 -47.84
N ILE A 1059 -0.40 -25.59 -48.89
CA ILE A 1059 -0.18 -26.80 -49.72
C ILE A 1059 1.18 -26.74 -50.41
N GLY A 1060 1.55 -25.59 -50.97
CA GLY A 1060 2.86 -25.40 -51.63
C GLY A 1060 4.06 -25.62 -50.72
N GLU A 1061 3.92 -25.28 -49.43
CA GLU A 1061 4.91 -25.56 -48.38
C GLU A 1061 4.72 -26.94 -47.73
N GLY A 1062 3.82 -27.78 -48.27
CA GLY A 1062 3.60 -29.18 -47.93
C GLY A 1062 2.86 -29.41 -46.60
N ALA A 1063 1.85 -28.61 -46.28
CA ALA A 1063 0.96 -28.87 -45.13
C ALA A 1063 0.22 -30.21 -45.29
N ASP A 1064 -0.03 -30.89 -44.17
CA ASP A 1064 -0.71 -32.18 -44.14
C ASP A 1064 -2.21 -32.02 -44.45
N THR A 1065 -2.62 -32.46 -45.64
CA THR A 1065 -4.02 -32.42 -46.09
C THR A 1065 -4.89 -33.49 -45.44
N GLU A 1066 -4.28 -34.51 -44.82
CA GLU A 1066 -4.96 -35.64 -44.17
C GLU A 1066 -5.00 -35.51 -42.64
N ALA A 1067 -4.57 -34.36 -42.12
CA ALA A 1067 -4.64 -34.07 -40.69
C ALA A 1067 -6.10 -34.14 -40.21
N LYS A 1068 -6.33 -35.02 -39.23
CA LYS A 1068 -7.65 -35.22 -38.60
C LYS A 1068 -7.86 -34.32 -37.38
N ASP A 1069 -9.05 -33.75 -37.26
CA ASP A 1069 -9.51 -33.06 -36.05
C ASP A 1069 -9.84 -34.03 -34.90
N LEU A 1070 -10.30 -33.53 -33.75
CA LEU A 1070 -10.75 -34.37 -32.64
C LEU A 1070 -11.97 -35.24 -32.99
N GLY A 1071 -12.75 -34.85 -33.99
CA GLY A 1071 -13.87 -35.61 -34.53
C GLY A 1071 -13.46 -36.69 -35.53
N GLY A 1072 -12.16 -36.86 -35.81
CA GLY A 1072 -11.65 -37.86 -36.76
C GLY A 1072 -11.83 -37.48 -38.23
N ASN A 1073 -12.25 -36.25 -38.52
CA ASN A 1073 -12.55 -35.75 -39.87
C ASN A 1073 -11.34 -34.98 -40.43
N THR A 1074 -11.09 -35.12 -41.73
CA THR A 1074 -10.04 -34.37 -42.45
C THR A 1074 -10.56 -33.04 -42.97
N VAL A 1075 -9.66 -32.15 -43.40
CA VAL A 1075 -10.02 -30.86 -44.00
C VAL A 1075 -10.95 -31.00 -45.21
N LEU A 1076 -10.81 -32.09 -45.99
CA LEU A 1076 -11.68 -32.38 -47.13
C LEU A 1076 -13.15 -32.63 -46.72
N HIS A 1077 -13.39 -33.30 -45.59
CA HIS A 1077 -14.75 -33.48 -45.07
C HIS A 1077 -15.42 -32.12 -44.84
N TRP A 1078 -14.69 -31.20 -44.23
CA TRP A 1078 -15.20 -29.88 -43.91
C TRP A 1078 -15.37 -28.98 -45.14
N ALA A 1079 -14.49 -29.09 -46.14
CA ALA A 1079 -14.67 -28.44 -47.44
C ALA A 1079 -15.99 -28.86 -48.11
N VAL A 1080 -16.34 -30.15 -48.00
CA VAL A 1080 -17.58 -30.69 -48.55
C VAL A 1080 -18.81 -30.27 -47.75
N THR A 1081 -18.77 -30.31 -46.41
CA THR A 1081 -19.89 -29.82 -45.59
C THR A 1081 -20.13 -28.32 -45.68
N ALA A 1082 -19.06 -27.54 -45.84
CA ALA A 1082 -19.13 -26.10 -45.99
C ALA A 1082 -19.41 -25.66 -47.44
N ASP A 1083 -19.61 -26.63 -48.33
CA ASP A 1083 -19.94 -26.43 -49.73
C ASP A 1083 -18.92 -25.58 -50.51
N LYS A 1084 -17.63 -25.89 -50.30
CA LYS A 1084 -16.49 -25.18 -50.87
C LYS A 1084 -15.86 -25.98 -52.01
N GLU A 1085 -16.56 -26.08 -53.14
CA GLU A 1085 -16.14 -26.86 -54.32
C GLU A 1085 -14.71 -26.56 -54.77
N ASN A 1086 -14.34 -25.28 -54.85
CA ASN A 1086 -13.00 -24.88 -55.25
C ASN A 1086 -11.93 -25.36 -54.26
N MET A 1087 -12.22 -25.32 -52.95
CA MET A 1087 -11.30 -25.80 -51.92
C MET A 1087 -11.18 -27.33 -51.97
N ALA A 1088 -12.30 -28.06 -52.13
CA ALA A 1088 -12.30 -29.51 -52.30
C ALA A 1088 -11.47 -29.92 -53.54
N ARG A 1089 -11.65 -29.21 -54.66
CA ARG A 1089 -10.86 -29.43 -55.89
C ARG A 1089 -9.36 -29.20 -55.66
N LEU A 1090 -8.98 -28.14 -54.92
CA LEU A 1090 -7.58 -27.84 -54.62
C LEU A 1090 -6.95 -28.92 -53.73
N LEU A 1091 -7.66 -29.36 -52.69
CA LEU A 1091 -7.20 -30.42 -51.77
C LEU A 1091 -7.00 -31.75 -52.50
N ILE A 1092 -7.97 -32.19 -53.32
CA ILE A 1092 -7.87 -33.45 -54.07
C ILE A 1092 -6.73 -33.38 -55.09
N LYS A 1093 -6.57 -32.25 -55.81
CA LYS A 1093 -5.42 -32.06 -56.72
C LYS A 1093 -4.08 -32.06 -55.98
N ALA A 1094 -4.06 -31.64 -54.72
CA ALA A 1094 -2.88 -31.66 -53.86
C ALA A 1094 -2.57 -33.05 -53.28
N GLY A 1095 -3.41 -34.06 -53.54
CA GLY A 1095 -3.17 -35.44 -53.13
C GLY A 1095 -4.01 -35.91 -51.94
N SER A 1096 -5.06 -35.16 -51.54
CA SER A 1096 -6.01 -35.67 -50.55
C SER A 1096 -6.71 -36.94 -51.00
N ASP A 1097 -6.92 -37.86 -50.05
CA ASP A 1097 -7.63 -39.11 -50.31
C ASP A 1097 -9.13 -38.84 -50.46
N ILE A 1098 -9.66 -39.03 -51.66
CA ILE A 1098 -11.08 -38.83 -51.96
C ILE A 1098 -11.97 -39.90 -51.29
N GLU A 1099 -11.40 -41.05 -50.93
CA GLU A 1099 -12.09 -42.16 -50.26
C GLU A 1099 -11.90 -42.14 -48.74
N VAL A 1100 -11.38 -41.05 -48.20
CA VAL A 1100 -11.18 -40.91 -46.76
C VAL A 1100 -12.51 -41.06 -46.02
N ARG A 1101 -12.44 -41.78 -44.90
CA ARG A 1101 -13.60 -42.04 -44.03
C ARG A 1101 -13.55 -41.20 -42.77
N GLY A 1102 -14.69 -40.59 -42.45
CA GLY A 1102 -14.94 -39.86 -41.22
C GLY A 1102 -15.06 -40.79 -40.01
N ALA A 1103 -15.31 -40.24 -38.83
CA ALA A 1103 -15.47 -41.04 -37.61
C ALA A 1103 -16.74 -41.90 -37.60
N ASP A 1104 -17.75 -41.52 -38.38
CA ASP A 1104 -18.97 -42.28 -38.66
C ASP A 1104 -18.75 -43.41 -39.68
N GLY A 1105 -17.56 -43.49 -40.28
CA GLY A 1105 -17.20 -44.49 -41.29
C GLY A 1105 -17.73 -44.21 -42.69
N HIS A 1106 -18.42 -43.08 -42.91
CA HIS A 1106 -18.87 -42.63 -44.21
C HIS A 1106 -17.71 -42.05 -45.05
N THR A 1107 -17.77 -42.22 -46.37
CA THR A 1107 -16.82 -41.55 -47.30
C THR A 1107 -17.24 -40.11 -47.58
N ILE A 1108 -16.33 -39.30 -48.15
CA ILE A 1108 -16.62 -37.91 -48.57
C ILE A 1108 -17.85 -37.82 -49.48
N LEU A 1109 -18.07 -38.80 -50.37
CA LEU A 1109 -19.21 -38.81 -51.29
C LEU A 1109 -20.54 -39.04 -50.55
N HIS A 1110 -20.57 -39.85 -49.48
CA HIS A 1110 -21.75 -39.98 -48.62
C HIS A 1110 -22.08 -38.63 -47.96
N TRP A 1111 -21.05 -37.92 -47.46
CA TRP A 1111 -21.23 -36.60 -46.85
C TRP A 1111 -21.78 -35.57 -47.84
N ALA A 1112 -21.24 -35.51 -49.06
CA ALA A 1112 -21.73 -34.62 -50.11
C ALA A 1112 -23.22 -34.86 -50.44
N VAL A 1113 -23.63 -36.13 -50.53
CA VAL A 1113 -25.04 -36.50 -50.74
C VAL A 1113 -25.91 -36.09 -49.55
N THR A 1114 -25.43 -36.25 -48.32
CA THR A 1114 -26.20 -35.82 -47.14
C THR A 1114 -26.38 -34.32 -47.01
N VAL A 1115 -25.42 -33.54 -47.48
CA VAL A 1115 -25.50 -32.07 -47.54
C VAL A 1115 -26.48 -31.63 -48.63
N GLY A 1116 -26.67 -32.45 -49.67
CA GLY A 1116 -27.64 -32.22 -50.75
C GLY A 1116 -27.15 -31.28 -51.85
N ASN A 1117 -25.83 -31.05 -51.98
CA ASN A 1117 -25.27 -30.26 -53.08
C ASN A 1117 -24.94 -31.15 -54.29
N GLU A 1118 -25.71 -30.99 -55.38
CA GLU A 1118 -25.52 -31.72 -56.64
C GLU A 1118 -24.18 -31.43 -57.34
N ASP A 1119 -23.73 -30.18 -57.33
CA ASP A 1119 -22.50 -29.72 -57.98
C ASP A 1119 -21.26 -30.29 -57.27
N MET A 1120 -21.26 -30.34 -55.93
CA MET A 1120 -20.22 -30.99 -55.14
C MET A 1120 -20.17 -32.50 -55.39
N VAL A 1121 -21.34 -33.17 -55.46
CA VAL A 1121 -21.42 -34.60 -55.80
C VAL A 1121 -20.89 -34.86 -57.21
N ALA A 1122 -21.28 -34.02 -58.18
CA ALA A 1122 -20.79 -34.12 -59.55
C ALA A 1122 -19.28 -33.93 -59.63
N LEU A 1123 -18.73 -32.95 -58.90
CA LEU A 1123 -17.29 -32.70 -58.80
C LEU A 1123 -16.52 -33.91 -58.25
N LEU A 1124 -16.99 -34.50 -57.15
CA LEU A 1124 -16.33 -35.65 -56.53
C LEU A 1124 -16.35 -36.87 -57.45
N ILE A 1125 -17.46 -37.11 -58.16
CA ILE A 1125 -17.55 -38.19 -59.16
C ILE A 1125 -16.62 -37.90 -60.35
N GLU A 1126 -16.54 -36.66 -60.83
CA GLU A 1126 -15.61 -36.24 -61.89
C GLU A 1126 -14.15 -36.50 -61.49
N LEU A 1127 -13.82 -36.25 -60.22
CA LEU A 1127 -12.49 -36.47 -59.65
C LEU A 1127 -12.20 -37.93 -59.26
N GLY A 1128 -13.16 -38.85 -59.48
CA GLY A 1128 -12.95 -40.29 -59.38
C GLY A 1128 -13.44 -40.95 -58.09
N ALA A 1129 -14.35 -40.33 -57.34
CA ALA A 1129 -14.94 -40.95 -56.14
C ALA A 1129 -15.74 -42.22 -56.47
N ASP A 1130 -15.64 -43.25 -55.63
CA ASP A 1130 -16.36 -44.51 -55.77
C ASP A 1130 -17.84 -44.36 -55.40
N LYS A 1131 -18.67 -44.25 -56.43
CA LYS A 1131 -20.13 -44.20 -56.31
C LYS A 1131 -20.76 -45.48 -55.72
N GLU A 1132 -20.03 -46.60 -55.70
CA GLU A 1132 -20.47 -47.88 -55.12
C GLU A 1132 -19.91 -48.10 -53.70
N ALA A 1133 -19.22 -47.10 -53.13
CA ALA A 1133 -18.71 -47.17 -51.78
C ALA A 1133 -19.84 -47.46 -50.78
N LYS A 1134 -19.54 -48.30 -49.79
CA LYS A 1134 -20.47 -48.69 -48.73
C LYS A 1134 -20.06 -48.09 -47.39
N ASP A 1135 -21.04 -47.64 -46.62
CA ASP A 1135 -20.88 -47.25 -45.22
C ASP A 1135 -20.73 -48.49 -44.29
N PRO A 1136 -20.51 -48.31 -42.97
CA PRO A 1136 -20.40 -49.44 -42.03
C PRO A 1136 -21.65 -50.31 -41.93
N ASP A 1137 -22.83 -49.77 -42.24
CA ASP A 1137 -24.11 -50.48 -42.27
C ASP A 1137 -24.35 -51.18 -43.62
N GLY A 1138 -23.42 -51.08 -44.57
CA GLY A 1138 -23.44 -51.72 -45.88
C GLY A 1138 -24.28 -51.00 -46.93
N HIS A 1139 -24.75 -49.78 -46.65
CA HIS A 1139 -25.57 -48.97 -47.53
C HIS A 1139 -24.68 -48.22 -48.52
N THR A 1140 -25.11 -48.11 -49.78
CA THR A 1140 -24.35 -47.40 -50.83
C THR A 1140 -24.65 -45.90 -50.80
N VAL A 1141 -23.81 -45.10 -51.45
CA VAL A 1141 -24.06 -43.66 -51.63
C VAL A 1141 -25.42 -43.41 -52.30
N LEU A 1142 -25.80 -44.24 -53.28
CA LEU A 1142 -27.12 -44.15 -53.95
C LEU A 1142 -28.29 -44.41 -52.99
N TYR A 1143 -28.13 -45.30 -52.00
CA TYR A 1143 -29.17 -45.51 -50.98
C TYR A 1143 -29.45 -44.21 -50.23
N TRP A 1144 -28.40 -43.54 -49.74
CA TRP A 1144 -28.54 -42.26 -49.04
C TRP A 1144 -29.15 -41.17 -49.92
N ALA A 1145 -28.80 -41.12 -51.21
CA ALA A 1145 -29.40 -40.16 -52.16
C ALA A 1145 -30.91 -40.37 -52.40
N VAL A 1146 -31.44 -41.56 -52.11
CA VAL A 1146 -32.87 -41.88 -52.27
C VAL A 1146 -33.64 -41.75 -50.95
N VAL A 1147 -32.96 -41.95 -49.80
CA VAL A 1147 -33.58 -41.92 -48.47
C VAL A 1147 -33.71 -40.50 -47.92
N ILE A 1148 -32.78 -39.61 -48.28
CA ILE A 1148 -32.82 -38.18 -47.94
C ILE A 1148 -33.79 -37.48 -48.90
#